data_AF-A0A1A8BPJ5-F1
#
_entry.id   AF-A0A1A8BPJ5-F1
#
_cell.length_a   1.000
_cell.length_b   1.000
_cell.length_c   1.000
_cell.angle_alpha   90.00
_cell.angle_beta   90.00
_cell.angle_gamma   90.00
#
_symmetry.space_group_name_H-M   'P 1'
#
loop_
_entity.id
_entity.type
_entity.pdbx_description
1 polymer ?
#
loop_
_entity_poly.entity_id
_entity_poly.type
_entity_poly.pdbx_seq_one_letter_code
_entity_poly.pdbx_strand_id
1 'polypeptide(L)'
;MAQILPIRFQEHLQLQNLGINPANIGFSTLTMESDKFICIREKVGEQAQVVIIDMADPNTPIRRPISADSAIMNPASKVIALKAAKTLQIFNIEMKSKMKAHTMTDDVTFWKWISLNTVALVTDNAVYHWSMEGDSQPVKVFDRHSSLAGCQIINYRTDAKQKWLLLIGISAQQNRVVGAMQLYSVDRKVSQPIEGHAASFAQFKIEGNSDESTLFCFAVRGQAGGKLHIIEVGTPPTGNQPFPKKAVDVFFPPEAQNDFPVAMQISAKHNVVFLITKYGYIHLYDLETGTCIYMNRISGETIFVTAPHEASSGIIGVNRKGQVLSVCVEEENIIPYITNVLQNPDLALRLAVRNNLAGGEELFARKFNTLFGAGNYSEAAKVAANAPKGILRTPDTIRRFQSVPTQPGQTSPLLQYFGILLDQGQLNKFESLELCRPVLQQGRKQLLEKWLKEDKLECSEELGDLVKAVDPTLALSVYLRANVPNKVIQCFAETGQFPKIVLYAKKVGYTPDWIFLLRNVMRINPDQGLQFAQMLVQDEEPLADITQIVDVFMEYNLIQQCTSFLLDALKNNRPSEGPLQTRLLEMNLMHAPQVADAILGNQMFTNYDRAHIAQLCEKAGLLQRALEHYTDLYDIKRAVVHTHLLNPEWLVNYFGSLSVEDSMECLRAMLSANIRQNLQICVQVASKYHEQLTTQALTELFESFKSFEGLFYFLGSIVNFSQDPEVHFKYIQAACKTGQIKEVERICRESNCYDPERVKNFLKEAKLTDQLPLIIVCDRFDFVHDLVLYLYRNNLQKYIEIYVQKVNPSRLPVVVGGLLDVDCSEDVIKSLILVVRGQFSTDELVAEVEKRNRLKLLLPWLESRIHEGCEEPATHNALAKIYIDSNNNPERFLRENPYYDSCVVGKYCEKRDPHLACVAYERGQCDQELINVCNENSLFKSLSRYLVRRKDPELWASVLLESNPFRRPLIDQVVQTALSETQDPEEV
;
A
#
# COMPACT_ATOMS: atom_id res chain seq x y z
N MET A 1 -36.97 -19.87 -65.37
CA MET A 1 -36.39 -18.82 -64.49
C MET A 1 -37.23 -18.81 -63.23
N ALA A 2 -36.62 -19.01 -62.05
CA ALA A 2 -37.36 -18.95 -60.79
C ALA A 2 -37.91 -17.53 -60.61
N GLN A 3 -39.23 -17.40 -60.45
CA GLN A 3 -39.88 -16.12 -60.25
C GLN A 3 -39.42 -15.55 -58.89
N ILE A 4 -38.83 -14.35 -58.88
CA ILE A 4 -38.46 -13.66 -57.65
C ILE A 4 -39.70 -13.46 -56.77
N LEU A 5 -39.55 -13.63 -55.45
CA LEU A 5 -40.63 -13.46 -54.48
C LEU A 5 -40.27 -12.34 -53.50
N PRO A 6 -41.23 -11.49 -53.08
CA PRO A 6 -40.98 -10.40 -52.15
C PRO A 6 -40.96 -10.87 -50.69
N ILE A 7 -41.12 -12.18 -50.46
CA ILE A 7 -41.17 -12.79 -49.15
C ILE A 7 -40.17 -13.92 -48.99
N ARG A 8 -39.77 -14.13 -47.75
CA ARG A 8 -39.11 -15.35 -47.29
C ARG A 8 -40.09 -16.15 -46.45
N PHE A 9 -40.35 -17.39 -46.84
CA PHE A 9 -41.21 -18.33 -46.13
C PHE A 9 -40.35 -19.44 -45.53
N GLN A 10 -40.50 -19.71 -44.24
CA GLN A 10 -39.69 -20.68 -43.51
C GLN A 10 -40.55 -21.51 -42.57
N GLU A 11 -40.28 -22.81 -42.52
CA GLU A 11 -40.75 -23.72 -41.47
C GLU A 11 -39.61 -23.87 -40.44
N HIS A 12 -39.85 -23.44 -39.20
CA HIS A 12 -38.84 -23.44 -38.14
C HIS A 12 -38.73 -24.80 -37.44
N LEU A 13 -39.88 -25.39 -37.13
CA LEU A 13 -39.97 -26.67 -36.44
C LEU A 13 -41.33 -27.33 -36.68
N GLN A 14 -41.36 -28.64 -36.47
CA GLN A 14 -42.57 -29.45 -36.46
C GLN A 14 -42.83 -29.94 -35.03
N LEU A 15 -43.89 -29.46 -34.39
CA LEU A 15 -44.18 -29.74 -32.97
C LEU A 15 -44.35 -31.23 -32.67
N GLN A 16 -44.87 -32.01 -33.64
CA GLN A 16 -45.03 -33.45 -33.48
C GLN A 16 -43.68 -34.17 -33.31
N ASN A 17 -42.60 -33.66 -33.91
CA ASN A 17 -41.26 -34.23 -33.77
C ASN A 17 -40.69 -34.06 -32.36
N LEU A 18 -41.23 -33.12 -31.57
CA LEU A 18 -40.88 -32.88 -30.16
C LEU A 18 -41.74 -33.72 -29.19
N GLY A 19 -42.54 -34.64 -29.71
CA GLY A 19 -43.44 -35.48 -28.93
C GLY A 19 -44.64 -34.71 -28.37
N ILE A 20 -45.09 -33.65 -29.04
CA ILE A 20 -46.34 -32.95 -28.73
C ILE A 20 -47.51 -33.71 -29.37
N ASN A 21 -48.55 -33.98 -28.59
CA ASN A 21 -49.72 -34.71 -29.10
C ASN A 21 -50.52 -33.80 -30.05
N PRO A 22 -50.86 -34.25 -31.27
CA PRO A 22 -51.65 -33.47 -32.23
C PRO A 22 -52.97 -32.93 -31.67
N ALA A 23 -53.60 -33.63 -30.72
CA ALA A 23 -54.84 -33.18 -30.07
C ALA A 23 -54.66 -31.91 -29.22
N ASN A 24 -53.42 -31.64 -28.76
CA ASN A 24 -53.08 -30.46 -27.96
C ASN A 24 -52.63 -29.27 -28.84
N ILE A 25 -52.58 -29.43 -30.16
CA ILE A 25 -52.20 -28.37 -31.11
C ILE A 25 -53.46 -27.60 -31.52
N GLY A 26 -53.92 -26.74 -30.62
CA GLY A 26 -55.13 -25.93 -30.84
C GLY A 26 -55.15 -24.69 -29.97
N PHE A 27 -56.06 -23.76 -30.31
CA PHE A 27 -56.15 -22.44 -29.67
C PHE A 27 -56.41 -22.50 -28.15
N SER A 28 -57.07 -23.54 -27.64
CA SER A 28 -57.35 -23.69 -26.21
C SER A 28 -56.15 -24.22 -25.41
N THR A 29 -55.26 -24.98 -26.03
CA THR A 29 -54.18 -25.73 -25.36
C THR A 29 -52.79 -25.21 -25.69
N LEU A 30 -52.60 -24.52 -26.81
CA LEU A 30 -51.33 -23.96 -27.27
C LEU A 30 -51.41 -22.44 -27.34
N THR A 31 -50.44 -21.77 -26.72
CA THR A 31 -50.30 -20.31 -26.72
C THR A 31 -48.92 -19.90 -27.24
N MET A 32 -48.87 -18.74 -27.90
CA MET A 32 -47.65 -18.15 -28.44
C MET A 32 -47.78 -16.63 -28.36
N GLU A 33 -47.21 -16.06 -27.31
CA GLU A 33 -47.34 -14.63 -26.98
C GLU A 33 -46.29 -13.77 -27.70
N SER A 34 -45.14 -14.37 -28.02
CA SER A 34 -44.04 -13.81 -28.79
C SER A 34 -43.38 -14.89 -29.64
N ASP A 35 -42.35 -14.53 -30.41
CA ASP A 35 -41.51 -15.49 -31.14
C ASP A 35 -40.48 -16.22 -30.26
N LYS A 36 -40.49 -15.99 -28.94
CA LYS A 36 -39.52 -16.59 -28.00
C LYS A 36 -39.97 -17.91 -27.41
N PHE A 37 -41.26 -18.08 -27.13
CA PHE A 37 -41.79 -19.26 -26.45
C PHE A 37 -43.09 -19.78 -27.07
N ILE A 38 -43.19 -21.10 -27.19
CA ILE A 38 -44.46 -21.80 -27.41
C ILE A 38 -44.80 -22.56 -26.14
N CYS A 39 -46.01 -22.34 -25.60
CA CYS A 39 -46.47 -22.95 -24.38
C CYS A 39 -47.66 -23.86 -24.68
N ILE A 40 -47.55 -25.15 -24.35
CA ILE A 40 -48.56 -26.17 -24.60
C ILE A 40 -49.01 -26.78 -23.29
N ARG A 41 -50.32 -26.91 -23.09
CA ARG A 41 -50.89 -27.68 -21.99
C ARG A 41 -51.23 -29.08 -22.50
N GLU A 42 -50.69 -30.09 -21.84
CA GLU A 42 -50.88 -31.49 -22.20
C GLU A 42 -51.28 -32.31 -20.97
N LYS A 43 -52.01 -33.41 -21.19
CA LYS A 43 -52.27 -34.42 -20.17
C LYS A 43 -51.58 -35.72 -20.61
N VAL A 44 -50.62 -36.20 -19.81
CA VAL A 44 -49.92 -37.47 -20.06
C VAL A 44 -50.36 -38.48 -19.00
N GLY A 45 -51.12 -39.49 -19.42
CA GLY A 45 -51.86 -40.35 -18.50
C GLY A 45 -52.87 -39.53 -17.69
N GLU A 46 -52.79 -39.62 -16.36
CA GLU A 46 -53.62 -38.81 -15.45
C GLU A 46 -52.99 -37.47 -15.04
N GLN A 47 -51.72 -37.22 -15.38
CA GLN A 47 -51.00 -36.04 -14.93
C GLN A 47 -51.11 -34.87 -15.93
N ALA A 48 -51.61 -33.73 -15.46
CA ALA A 48 -51.58 -32.48 -16.21
C ALA A 48 -50.17 -31.86 -16.15
N GLN A 49 -49.69 -31.39 -17.31
CA GLN A 49 -48.40 -30.73 -17.44
C GLN A 49 -48.44 -29.58 -18.44
N VAL A 50 -47.47 -28.68 -18.29
CA VAL A 50 -47.19 -27.58 -19.22
C VAL A 50 -45.84 -27.83 -19.86
N VAL A 51 -45.81 -27.77 -21.18
CA VAL A 51 -44.60 -27.89 -22.02
C VAL A 51 -44.25 -26.51 -22.53
N ILE A 52 -43.03 -26.06 -22.25
CA ILE A 52 -42.50 -24.78 -22.69
C ILE A 52 -41.39 -25.08 -23.69
N ILE A 53 -41.57 -24.64 -24.93
CA ILE A 53 -40.57 -24.71 -25.99
C ILE A 53 -39.93 -23.33 -26.09
N ASP A 54 -38.64 -23.27 -25.79
CA ASP A 54 -37.82 -22.08 -26.00
C ASP A 54 -37.38 -22.06 -27.47
N MET A 55 -37.74 -21.02 -28.21
CA MET A 55 -37.42 -20.93 -29.64
C MET A 55 -35.93 -20.68 -29.91
N ALA A 56 -35.15 -20.32 -28.88
CA ALA A 56 -33.70 -20.28 -28.96
C ALA A 56 -33.06 -21.68 -28.91
N ASP A 57 -33.69 -22.64 -28.22
CA ASP A 57 -33.30 -24.06 -28.19
C ASP A 57 -34.54 -24.98 -28.29
N PRO A 58 -35.15 -25.09 -29.48
CA PRO A 58 -36.43 -25.77 -29.65
C PRO A 58 -36.33 -27.29 -29.45
N ASN A 59 -35.13 -27.86 -29.49
CA ASN A 59 -34.91 -29.31 -29.41
C ASN A 59 -35.03 -29.85 -27.97
N THR A 60 -34.99 -28.99 -26.94
CA THR A 60 -35.01 -29.39 -25.53
C THR A 60 -36.25 -28.83 -24.78
N PRO A 61 -37.48 -29.29 -25.12
CA PRO A 61 -38.70 -28.77 -24.51
C PRO A 61 -38.74 -29.04 -22.99
N ILE A 62 -39.05 -28.00 -22.21
CA ILE A 62 -39.14 -28.07 -20.75
C ILE A 62 -40.55 -28.53 -20.37
N ARG A 63 -40.68 -29.73 -19.81
CA ARG A 63 -41.95 -30.29 -19.33
C ARG A 63 -42.06 -30.11 -17.81
N ARG A 64 -43.11 -29.43 -17.33
CA ARG A 64 -43.36 -29.18 -15.91
C ARG A 64 -44.74 -29.70 -15.49
N PRO A 65 -44.86 -30.46 -14.38
CA PRO A 65 -46.15 -30.94 -13.89
C PRO A 65 -46.94 -29.80 -13.23
N ILE A 66 -47.63 -29.02 -14.06
CA ILE A 66 -48.42 -27.86 -13.67
C ILE A 66 -49.88 -28.11 -14.09
N SER A 67 -50.79 -28.05 -13.12
CA SER A 67 -52.23 -28.13 -13.37
C SER A 67 -52.80 -26.71 -13.49
N ALA A 68 -53.21 -26.32 -14.70
CA ALA A 68 -53.80 -25.02 -14.99
C ALA A 68 -54.77 -25.09 -16.18
N ASP A 69 -55.83 -24.27 -16.12
CA ASP A 69 -56.82 -24.11 -17.19
C ASP A 69 -56.27 -23.31 -18.37
N SER A 70 -55.32 -22.41 -18.12
CA SER A 70 -54.62 -21.66 -19.14
C SER A 70 -53.22 -21.29 -18.67
N ALA A 71 -52.29 -21.21 -19.62
CA ALA A 71 -50.91 -20.86 -19.38
C ALA A 71 -50.39 -20.00 -20.54
N ILE A 72 -49.81 -18.85 -20.23
CA ILE A 72 -49.22 -17.93 -21.21
C ILE A 72 -47.84 -17.47 -20.74
N MET A 73 -46.84 -17.64 -21.59
CA MET A 73 -45.47 -17.20 -21.32
C MET A 73 -45.33 -15.70 -21.53
N ASN A 74 -44.46 -15.08 -20.75
CA ASN A 74 -44.07 -13.69 -20.94
C ASN A 74 -43.40 -13.50 -22.32
N PRO A 75 -43.57 -12.33 -22.97
CA PRO A 75 -43.04 -12.13 -24.33
C PRO A 75 -41.51 -12.24 -24.45
N ALA A 76 -40.74 -12.06 -23.38
CA ALA A 76 -39.29 -12.20 -23.43
C ALA A 76 -38.67 -12.98 -22.26
N SER A 77 -39.17 -12.80 -21.04
CA SER A 77 -38.59 -13.41 -19.84
C SER A 77 -39.13 -14.82 -19.57
N LYS A 78 -38.41 -15.62 -18.78
CA LYS A 78 -38.83 -16.96 -18.32
C LYS A 78 -39.86 -16.88 -17.18
N VAL A 79 -40.87 -16.04 -17.36
CA VAL A 79 -42.01 -15.85 -16.45
C VAL A 79 -43.26 -16.40 -17.13
N ILE A 80 -44.05 -17.16 -16.38
CA ILE A 80 -45.31 -17.74 -16.85
C ILE A 80 -46.48 -17.17 -16.06
N ALA A 81 -47.58 -16.86 -16.72
CA ALA A 81 -48.86 -16.62 -16.07
C ALA A 81 -49.73 -17.87 -16.17
N LEU A 82 -50.22 -18.35 -15.03
CA LEU A 82 -51.07 -19.54 -14.89
C LEU A 82 -52.45 -19.16 -14.34
N LYS A 83 -53.49 -19.71 -14.95
CA LYS A 83 -54.89 -19.57 -14.49
C LYS A 83 -55.39 -20.91 -14.00
N ALA A 84 -55.83 -20.96 -12.75
CA ALA A 84 -56.52 -22.10 -12.13
C ALA A 84 -57.87 -21.62 -11.57
N ALA A 85 -58.94 -21.94 -12.29
CA ALA A 85 -60.28 -21.39 -12.13
C ALA A 85 -60.24 -19.85 -12.09
N LYS A 86 -60.60 -19.27 -10.94
CA LYS A 86 -60.60 -17.81 -10.69
C LYS A 86 -59.26 -17.28 -10.17
N THR A 87 -58.31 -18.15 -9.85
CA THR A 87 -57.02 -17.77 -9.29
C THR A 87 -55.97 -17.64 -10.38
N LEU A 88 -55.42 -16.45 -10.53
CA LEU A 88 -54.34 -16.12 -11.44
C LEU A 88 -53.02 -16.08 -10.68
N GLN A 89 -51.97 -16.62 -11.27
CA GLN A 89 -50.63 -16.65 -10.68
C GLN A 89 -49.59 -16.26 -11.72
N ILE A 90 -48.66 -15.39 -11.34
CA ILE A 90 -47.45 -15.09 -12.11
C ILE A 90 -46.30 -15.79 -11.42
N PHE A 91 -45.61 -16.66 -12.14
CA PHE A 91 -44.60 -17.56 -11.62
C PHE A 91 -43.30 -17.43 -12.41
N ASN A 92 -42.18 -17.31 -11.72
CA ASN A 92 -40.86 -17.29 -12.34
C ASN A 92 -40.37 -18.74 -12.51
N ILE A 93 -40.22 -19.19 -13.75
CA ILE A 93 -39.85 -20.58 -14.07
C ILE A 93 -38.40 -20.88 -13.64
N GLU A 94 -37.52 -19.90 -13.76
CA GLU A 94 -36.09 -20.04 -13.50
C GLU A 94 -35.80 -20.08 -12.00
N MET A 95 -36.35 -19.11 -11.25
CA MET A 95 -36.22 -19.04 -9.80
C MET A 95 -37.13 -20.04 -9.05
N LYS A 96 -38.05 -20.70 -9.77
CA LYS A 96 -39.09 -21.58 -9.22
C LYS A 96 -39.90 -20.92 -8.09
N SER A 97 -40.14 -19.62 -8.21
CA SER A 97 -40.81 -18.81 -7.19
C SER A 97 -42.07 -18.16 -7.73
N LYS A 98 -43.10 -18.07 -6.88
CA LYS A 98 -44.32 -17.35 -7.19
C LYS A 98 -44.04 -15.84 -7.03
N MET A 99 -44.26 -15.08 -8.10
CA MET A 99 -44.09 -13.63 -8.09
C MET A 99 -45.34 -12.94 -7.57
N LYS A 100 -46.50 -13.22 -8.17
CA LYS A 100 -47.78 -12.61 -7.80
C LYS A 100 -48.92 -13.61 -7.89
N ALA A 101 -49.97 -13.37 -7.13
CA ALA A 101 -51.23 -14.10 -7.24
C ALA A 101 -52.40 -13.17 -7.00
N HIS A 102 -53.51 -13.41 -7.69
CA HIS A 102 -54.74 -12.67 -7.52
C HIS A 102 -55.95 -13.57 -7.83
N THR A 103 -57.00 -13.47 -7.02
CA THR A 103 -58.25 -14.20 -7.25
C THR A 103 -59.31 -13.22 -7.77
N MET A 104 -59.73 -13.42 -9.02
CA MET A 104 -60.74 -12.59 -9.66
C MET A 104 -62.13 -12.89 -9.11
N THR A 105 -63.02 -11.88 -9.12
CA THR A 105 -64.44 -12.04 -8.75
C THR A 105 -65.20 -12.83 -9.83
N ASP A 106 -64.97 -12.43 -11.08
CA ASP A 106 -65.57 -13.02 -12.28
C ASP A 106 -64.55 -13.89 -13.03
N ASP A 107 -65.03 -14.85 -13.81
CA ASP A 107 -64.15 -15.70 -14.61
C ASP A 107 -63.48 -14.90 -15.73
N VAL A 108 -62.16 -15.08 -15.87
CA VAL A 108 -61.38 -14.50 -16.96
C VAL A 108 -61.59 -15.34 -18.23
N THR A 109 -62.35 -14.84 -19.18
CA THR A 109 -62.69 -15.54 -20.43
C THR A 109 -61.53 -15.54 -21.43
N PHE A 110 -60.72 -14.49 -21.42
CA PHE A 110 -59.54 -14.36 -22.27
C PHE A 110 -58.48 -13.53 -21.56
N TRP A 111 -57.21 -13.79 -21.84
CA TRP A 111 -56.09 -13.04 -21.30
C TRP A 111 -54.88 -13.13 -22.20
N LYS A 112 -54.04 -12.10 -22.17
CA LYS A 112 -52.90 -11.96 -23.08
C LYS A 112 -51.83 -11.05 -22.46
N TRP A 113 -50.56 -11.31 -22.74
CA TRP A 113 -49.52 -10.32 -22.45
C TRP A 113 -49.59 -9.18 -23.48
N ILE A 114 -49.72 -7.94 -22.99
CA ILE A 114 -49.76 -6.74 -23.85
C ILE A 114 -48.42 -5.99 -23.87
N SER A 115 -47.57 -6.25 -22.88
CA SER A 115 -46.20 -5.77 -22.81
C SER A 115 -45.33 -6.79 -22.08
N LEU A 116 -44.03 -6.48 -21.95
CA LEU A 116 -43.09 -7.26 -21.16
C LEU A 116 -43.48 -7.40 -19.69
N ASN A 117 -44.31 -6.51 -19.16
CA ASN A 117 -44.63 -6.46 -17.73
C ASN A 117 -46.12 -6.41 -17.42
N THR A 118 -47.02 -6.41 -18.42
CA THR A 118 -48.45 -6.27 -18.19
C THR A 118 -49.27 -7.35 -18.88
N VAL A 119 -50.15 -8.00 -18.12
CA VAL A 119 -51.13 -8.97 -18.59
C VAL A 119 -52.49 -8.30 -18.67
N ALA A 120 -53.15 -8.39 -19.81
CA ALA A 120 -54.54 -8.00 -19.96
C ALA A 120 -55.46 -9.18 -19.61
N LEU A 121 -56.50 -8.91 -18.82
CA LEU A 121 -57.50 -9.86 -18.39
C LEU A 121 -58.87 -9.39 -18.91
N VAL A 122 -59.60 -10.27 -19.58
CA VAL A 122 -60.93 -9.98 -20.12
C VAL A 122 -61.92 -10.87 -19.40
N THR A 123 -62.92 -10.27 -18.78
CA THR A 123 -64.08 -10.96 -18.21
C THR A 123 -65.28 -10.80 -19.15
N ASP A 124 -66.44 -11.32 -18.75
CA ASP A 124 -67.68 -11.09 -19.48
C ASP A 124 -68.10 -9.62 -19.52
N ASN A 125 -67.70 -8.85 -18.51
CA ASN A 125 -68.20 -7.50 -18.28
C ASN A 125 -67.14 -6.41 -18.52
N ALA A 126 -65.85 -6.69 -18.35
CA ALA A 126 -64.82 -5.66 -18.40
C ALA A 126 -63.43 -6.18 -18.79
N VAL A 127 -62.54 -5.25 -19.13
CA VAL A 127 -61.12 -5.50 -19.39
C VAL A 127 -60.27 -4.86 -18.30
N TYR A 128 -59.29 -5.61 -17.81
CA TYR A 128 -58.37 -5.22 -16.74
C TYR A 128 -56.92 -5.33 -17.23
N HIS A 129 -56.03 -4.51 -16.68
CA HIS A 129 -54.58 -4.63 -16.84
C HIS A 129 -53.95 -4.97 -15.51
N TRP A 130 -53.09 -5.98 -15.51
CA TRP A 130 -52.39 -6.46 -14.33
C TRP A 130 -50.88 -6.44 -14.58
N SER A 131 -50.19 -5.53 -13.90
CA SER A 131 -48.73 -5.47 -13.94
C SER A 131 -48.11 -6.63 -13.15
N MET A 132 -47.06 -7.23 -13.69
CA MET A 132 -46.23 -8.23 -13.02
C MET A 132 -45.26 -7.61 -11.99
N GLU A 133 -45.08 -6.29 -12.02
CA GLU A 133 -44.21 -5.55 -11.11
C GLU A 133 -44.97 -5.11 -9.84
N GLY A 134 -44.23 -5.03 -8.72
CA GLY A 134 -44.74 -4.62 -7.41
C GLY A 134 -45.96 -5.41 -6.93
N ASP A 135 -46.71 -4.83 -5.99
CA ASP A 135 -47.90 -5.46 -5.38
C ASP A 135 -49.24 -5.01 -6.00
N SER A 136 -49.21 -4.40 -7.19
CA SER A 136 -50.42 -3.88 -7.84
C SER A 136 -51.43 -4.99 -8.15
N GLN A 137 -52.70 -4.74 -7.87
CA GLN A 137 -53.80 -5.62 -8.27
C GLN A 137 -54.25 -5.33 -9.72
N PRO A 138 -55.02 -6.22 -10.38
CA PRO A 138 -55.61 -5.93 -11.68
C PRO A 138 -56.47 -4.67 -11.66
N VAL A 139 -56.18 -3.73 -12.55
CA VAL A 139 -56.87 -2.44 -12.66
C VAL A 139 -57.85 -2.49 -13.82
N LYS A 140 -59.12 -2.18 -13.57
CA LYS A 140 -60.15 -2.08 -14.61
C LYS A 140 -59.83 -0.91 -15.54
N VAL A 141 -59.88 -1.16 -16.84
CA VAL A 141 -59.55 -0.15 -17.86
C VAL A 141 -60.80 0.36 -18.58
N PHE A 142 -61.70 -0.55 -18.99
CA PHE A 142 -62.99 -0.21 -19.59
C PHE A 142 -63.99 -1.37 -19.49
N ASP A 143 -65.28 -1.04 -19.64
CA ASP A 143 -66.39 -1.99 -19.70
C ASP A 143 -66.58 -2.56 -21.11
N ARG A 144 -66.89 -3.85 -21.21
CA ARG A 144 -67.13 -4.54 -22.48
C ARG A 144 -68.40 -3.97 -23.12
N HIS A 145 -68.28 -3.58 -24.38
CA HIS A 145 -69.40 -3.02 -25.13
C HIS A 145 -70.43 -4.12 -25.46
N SER A 146 -71.71 -3.75 -25.50
CA SER A 146 -72.82 -4.68 -25.74
C SER A 146 -72.73 -5.45 -27.07
N SER A 147 -72.09 -4.86 -28.08
CA SER A 147 -71.82 -5.52 -29.37
C SER A 147 -70.90 -6.74 -29.26
N LEU A 148 -70.14 -6.89 -28.18
CA LEU A 148 -69.29 -8.06 -27.91
C LEU A 148 -69.96 -9.07 -26.96
N ALA A 149 -71.22 -8.85 -26.55
CA ALA A 149 -71.95 -9.81 -25.73
C ALA A 149 -72.11 -11.15 -26.49
N GLY A 150 -71.83 -12.27 -25.82
CA GLY A 150 -71.89 -13.61 -26.43
C GLY A 150 -70.83 -13.92 -27.48
N CYS A 151 -69.88 -13.01 -27.75
CA CYS A 151 -68.79 -13.26 -28.69
C CYS A 151 -67.66 -14.07 -28.02
N GLN A 152 -67.05 -14.97 -28.79
CA GLN A 152 -65.79 -15.59 -28.41
C GLN A 152 -64.65 -14.59 -28.60
N ILE A 153 -64.01 -14.19 -27.50
CA ILE A 153 -62.85 -13.29 -27.56
C ILE A 153 -61.66 -14.03 -28.17
N ILE A 154 -61.09 -13.46 -29.22
CA ILE A 154 -59.97 -14.04 -29.96
C ILE A 154 -58.67 -13.26 -29.79
N ASN A 155 -58.77 -11.96 -29.50
CA ASN A 155 -57.57 -11.14 -29.32
C ASN A 155 -57.84 -9.87 -28.52
N TYR A 156 -56.76 -9.34 -27.96
CA TYR A 156 -56.72 -8.01 -27.34
C TYR A 156 -55.39 -7.33 -27.71
N ARG A 157 -55.44 -6.08 -28.16
CA ARG A 157 -54.27 -5.33 -28.60
C ARG A 157 -54.28 -3.91 -28.05
N THR A 158 -53.09 -3.34 -27.95
CA THR A 158 -52.89 -1.94 -27.59
C THR A 158 -51.97 -1.27 -28.60
N ASP A 159 -52.01 0.04 -28.71
CA ASP A 159 -50.93 0.79 -29.35
C ASP A 159 -49.69 0.83 -28.45
N ALA A 160 -48.57 1.30 -29.00
CA ALA A 160 -47.30 1.39 -28.29
C ALA A 160 -47.37 2.25 -27.00
N LYS A 161 -48.20 3.30 -26.99
CA LYS A 161 -48.38 4.19 -25.82
C LYS A 161 -49.48 3.71 -24.87
N GLN A 162 -50.14 2.59 -25.17
CA GLN A 162 -51.28 2.03 -24.43
C GLN A 162 -52.41 3.06 -24.19
N LYS A 163 -52.60 4.00 -25.13
CA LYS A 163 -53.67 4.99 -25.14
C LYS A 163 -54.90 4.53 -25.92
N TRP A 164 -54.70 3.60 -26.84
CA TRP A 164 -55.73 2.96 -27.64
C TRP A 164 -55.73 1.47 -27.37
N LEU A 165 -56.90 0.96 -27.00
CA LEU A 165 -57.09 -0.43 -26.60
C LEU A 165 -58.15 -1.06 -27.50
N LEU A 166 -57.91 -2.27 -27.94
CA LEU A 166 -58.77 -2.96 -28.88
C LEU A 166 -59.08 -4.37 -28.39
N LEU A 167 -60.36 -4.64 -28.18
CA LEU A 167 -60.86 -5.98 -27.90
C LEU A 167 -61.53 -6.54 -29.16
N ILE A 168 -61.20 -7.78 -29.53
CA ILE A 168 -61.73 -8.45 -30.73
C ILE A 168 -62.42 -9.75 -30.32
N GLY A 169 -63.69 -9.88 -30.71
CA GLY A 169 -64.47 -11.10 -30.57
C GLY A 169 -65.10 -11.53 -31.89
N ILE A 170 -65.43 -12.81 -32.00
CA ILE A 170 -66.15 -13.37 -33.14
C ILE A 170 -67.40 -14.12 -32.68
N SER A 171 -68.43 -14.12 -33.51
CA SER A 171 -69.64 -14.92 -33.31
C SER A 171 -70.10 -15.54 -34.63
N ALA A 172 -70.74 -16.70 -34.56
CA ALA A 172 -71.35 -17.32 -35.73
C ALA A 172 -72.75 -16.74 -35.94
N GLN A 173 -72.97 -16.05 -37.05
CA GLN A 173 -74.26 -15.49 -37.44
C GLN A 173 -74.55 -15.85 -38.89
N GLN A 174 -75.72 -16.44 -39.17
CA GLN A 174 -76.18 -16.76 -40.52
C GLN A 174 -75.12 -17.49 -41.38
N ASN A 175 -74.53 -18.57 -40.84
CA ASN A 175 -73.46 -19.38 -41.46
C ASN A 175 -72.16 -18.61 -41.81
N ARG A 176 -71.96 -17.39 -41.29
CA ARG A 176 -70.71 -16.64 -41.39
C ARG A 176 -70.15 -16.32 -40.02
N VAL A 177 -68.84 -16.15 -39.95
CA VAL A 177 -68.17 -15.65 -38.74
C VAL A 177 -68.18 -14.12 -38.82
N VAL A 178 -68.90 -13.46 -37.92
CA VAL A 178 -68.93 -12.00 -37.81
C VAL A 178 -67.92 -11.57 -36.74
N GLY A 179 -67.03 -10.65 -37.11
CA GLY A 179 -66.04 -10.07 -36.19
C GLY A 179 -66.55 -8.76 -35.58
N ALA A 180 -66.53 -8.68 -34.25
CA ALA A 180 -66.92 -7.51 -33.48
C ALA A 180 -65.71 -7.00 -32.70
N MET A 181 -65.36 -5.73 -32.92
CA MET A 181 -64.26 -5.05 -32.23
C MET A 181 -64.78 -3.90 -31.39
N GLN A 182 -64.11 -3.66 -30.26
CA GLN A 182 -64.31 -2.48 -29.42
C GLN A 182 -62.99 -1.72 -29.36
N LEU A 183 -62.94 -0.55 -30.00
CA LEU A 183 -61.83 0.38 -29.94
C LEU A 183 -62.08 1.40 -28.83
N TYR A 184 -61.28 1.38 -27.78
CA TYR A 184 -61.38 2.26 -26.62
C TYR A 184 -60.23 3.26 -26.59
N SER A 185 -60.55 4.54 -26.36
CA SER A 185 -59.58 5.60 -26.12
C SER A 185 -59.45 5.86 -24.62
N VAL A 186 -58.25 5.69 -24.07
CA VAL A 186 -57.97 5.92 -22.64
C VAL A 186 -58.12 7.40 -22.29
N ASP A 187 -57.62 8.30 -23.14
CA ASP A 187 -57.64 9.74 -22.86
C ASP A 187 -59.05 10.33 -22.98
N ARG A 188 -59.82 9.89 -23.99
CA ARG A 188 -61.20 10.36 -24.19
C ARG A 188 -62.23 9.57 -23.39
N LYS A 189 -61.86 8.42 -22.82
CA LYS A 189 -62.73 7.48 -22.08
C LYS A 189 -63.99 7.06 -22.86
N VAL A 190 -63.85 6.87 -24.17
CA VAL A 190 -64.96 6.46 -25.06
C VAL A 190 -64.61 5.18 -25.81
N SER A 191 -65.64 4.35 -26.04
CA SER A 191 -65.56 3.14 -26.86
C SER A 191 -66.28 3.34 -28.18
N GLN A 192 -65.72 2.82 -29.26
CA GLN A 192 -66.34 2.74 -30.58
C GLN A 192 -66.46 1.27 -31.02
N PRO A 193 -67.68 0.77 -31.29
CA PRO A 193 -67.86 -0.55 -31.89
C PRO A 193 -67.50 -0.50 -33.38
N ILE A 194 -66.73 -1.49 -33.85
CA ILE A 194 -66.28 -1.62 -35.23
C ILE A 194 -66.45 -3.08 -35.67
N GLU A 195 -66.99 -3.32 -36.88
CA GLU A 195 -66.99 -4.66 -37.46
C GLU A 195 -65.59 -4.98 -38.02
N GLY A 196 -64.94 -6.02 -37.52
CA GLY A 196 -63.61 -6.42 -37.97
C GLY A 196 -63.14 -7.74 -37.40
N HIS A 197 -62.37 -8.47 -38.20
CA HIS A 197 -61.90 -9.81 -37.85
C HIS A 197 -60.48 -9.82 -37.31
N ALA A 198 -59.58 -9.01 -37.89
CA ALA A 198 -58.19 -8.92 -37.48
C ALA A 198 -57.71 -7.47 -37.57
N ALA A 199 -56.86 -7.05 -36.64
CA ALA A 199 -56.39 -5.68 -36.58
C ALA A 199 -55.01 -5.57 -35.91
N SER A 200 -54.34 -4.46 -36.13
CA SER A 200 -53.10 -4.09 -35.47
C SER A 200 -52.93 -2.56 -35.43
N PHE A 201 -52.17 -2.09 -34.45
CA PHE A 201 -51.68 -0.71 -34.43
C PHE A 201 -50.30 -0.64 -35.08
N ALA A 202 -49.95 0.53 -35.59
CA ALA A 202 -48.62 0.85 -36.09
C ALA A 202 -48.27 2.32 -35.78
N GLN A 203 -46.99 2.59 -35.56
CA GLN A 203 -46.47 3.94 -35.59
C GLN A 203 -45.90 4.19 -36.99
N PHE A 204 -46.31 5.29 -37.62
CA PHE A 204 -45.90 5.61 -38.97
C PHE A 204 -45.60 7.09 -39.12
N LYS A 205 -44.39 7.42 -39.59
CA LYS A 205 -44.00 8.80 -39.88
C LYS A 205 -44.33 9.15 -41.33
N ILE A 206 -45.29 10.05 -41.53
CA ILE A 206 -45.65 10.58 -42.84
C ILE A 206 -44.50 11.46 -43.38
N GLU A 207 -44.34 11.51 -44.70
CA GLU A 207 -43.37 12.42 -45.32
C GLU A 207 -43.59 13.88 -44.91
N GLY A 208 -42.52 14.55 -44.51
CA GLY A 208 -42.58 15.96 -44.11
C GLY A 208 -43.17 16.21 -42.71
N ASN A 209 -43.72 15.20 -42.03
CA ASN A 209 -44.12 15.33 -40.63
C ASN A 209 -42.90 15.26 -39.70
N SER A 210 -42.97 15.92 -38.54
CA SER A 210 -41.95 15.84 -37.50
C SER A 210 -42.08 14.54 -36.70
N ASP A 211 -43.31 14.23 -36.30
CA ASP A 211 -43.63 13.15 -35.35
C ASP A 211 -44.38 11.98 -36.00
N GLU A 212 -44.37 10.83 -35.34
CA GLU A 212 -45.08 9.63 -35.77
C GLU A 212 -46.60 9.76 -35.56
N SER A 213 -47.36 9.24 -36.52
CA SER A 213 -48.81 9.09 -36.46
C SER A 213 -49.16 7.69 -35.94
N THR A 214 -50.08 7.59 -34.97
CA THR A 214 -50.59 6.29 -34.52
C THR A 214 -51.67 5.82 -35.47
N LEU A 215 -51.38 4.79 -36.26
CA LEU A 215 -52.31 4.18 -37.19
C LEU A 215 -53.00 2.97 -36.56
N PHE A 216 -54.29 2.86 -36.81
CA PHE A 216 -55.12 1.70 -36.55
C PHE A 216 -55.50 1.05 -37.89
N CYS A 217 -55.02 -0.18 -38.09
CA CYS A 217 -55.26 -0.96 -39.27
C CYS A 217 -56.16 -2.15 -38.92
N PHE A 218 -57.23 -2.37 -39.67
CA PHE A 218 -58.11 -3.53 -39.47
C PHE A 218 -58.64 -4.08 -40.78
N ALA A 219 -58.82 -5.40 -40.81
CA ALA A 219 -59.35 -6.15 -41.93
C ALA A 219 -60.65 -6.85 -41.52
N VAL A 220 -61.60 -6.84 -42.44
CA VAL A 220 -62.93 -7.40 -42.25
C VAL A 220 -63.40 -8.09 -43.52
N ARG A 221 -64.13 -9.19 -43.38
CA ARG A 221 -64.96 -9.75 -44.46
C ARG A 221 -66.44 -9.64 -44.06
N GLY A 222 -66.98 -8.45 -44.25
CA GLY A 222 -68.35 -8.10 -43.85
C GLY A 222 -69.34 -8.22 -45.00
N GLN A 223 -70.47 -7.50 -44.89
CA GLN A 223 -71.45 -7.43 -45.97
C GLN A 223 -70.93 -6.76 -47.25
N ALA A 224 -70.00 -5.81 -47.12
CA ALA A 224 -69.33 -5.10 -48.23
C ALA A 224 -68.12 -5.86 -48.81
N GLY A 225 -68.02 -7.18 -48.54
CA GLY A 225 -66.89 -8.02 -48.93
C GLY A 225 -65.67 -7.84 -48.03
N GLY A 226 -64.51 -8.27 -48.55
CA GLY A 226 -63.21 -8.12 -47.90
C GLY A 226 -62.69 -6.69 -47.99
N LYS A 227 -62.41 -6.05 -46.85
CA LYS A 227 -61.87 -4.69 -46.77
C LYS A 227 -60.73 -4.60 -45.77
N LEU A 228 -59.71 -3.82 -46.10
CA LEU A 228 -58.62 -3.40 -45.22
C LEU A 228 -58.70 -1.88 -45.05
N HIS A 229 -58.78 -1.44 -43.80
CA HIS A 229 -58.86 -0.03 -43.43
C HIS A 229 -57.59 0.38 -42.70
N ILE A 230 -57.05 1.55 -43.05
CA ILE A 230 -55.90 2.16 -42.39
C ILE A 230 -56.30 3.59 -42.03
N ILE A 231 -56.40 3.87 -40.73
CA ILE A 231 -56.83 5.17 -40.22
C ILE A 231 -55.89 5.66 -39.12
N GLU A 232 -55.70 6.96 -39.02
CA GLU A 232 -55.04 7.55 -37.84
C GLU A 232 -56.03 7.64 -36.68
N VAL A 233 -55.55 7.35 -35.48
CA VAL A 233 -56.33 7.39 -34.24
C VAL A 233 -55.77 8.45 -33.28
N GLY A 234 -56.65 9.33 -32.82
CA GLY A 234 -56.29 10.44 -31.94
C GLY A 234 -56.24 11.77 -32.65
N THR A 235 -55.69 12.77 -31.96
CA THR A 235 -55.41 14.08 -32.55
C THR A 235 -53.97 14.07 -33.05
N PRO A 236 -53.71 14.47 -34.31
CA PRO A 236 -52.34 14.54 -34.83
C PRO A 236 -51.45 15.44 -33.94
N PRO A 237 -50.16 15.12 -33.78
CA PRO A 237 -49.20 15.99 -33.11
C PRO A 237 -49.17 17.42 -33.70
N THR A 238 -48.78 18.42 -32.90
CA THR A 238 -48.76 19.81 -33.36
C THR A 238 -47.71 19.99 -34.46
N GLY A 239 -48.12 20.47 -35.64
CA GLY A 239 -47.24 20.60 -36.81
C GLY A 239 -47.28 19.42 -37.79
N ASN A 240 -47.96 18.32 -37.44
CA ASN A 240 -48.16 17.19 -38.34
C ASN A 240 -49.38 17.38 -39.25
N GLN A 241 -49.27 16.91 -40.49
CA GLN A 241 -50.43 16.66 -41.35
C GLN A 241 -51.12 15.34 -40.95
N PRO A 242 -52.46 15.28 -40.92
CA PRO A 242 -53.19 14.06 -40.58
C PRO A 242 -53.05 12.99 -41.67
N PHE A 243 -53.04 11.73 -41.28
CA PHE A 243 -53.00 10.60 -42.21
C PHE A 243 -54.33 10.48 -42.98
N PRO A 244 -54.33 10.45 -44.32
CA PRO A 244 -55.54 10.26 -45.10
C PRO A 244 -56.04 8.82 -44.97
N LYS A 245 -57.27 8.65 -44.45
CA LYS A 245 -57.92 7.33 -44.33
C LYS A 245 -57.85 6.53 -45.64
N LYS A 246 -57.38 5.29 -45.54
CA LYS A 246 -57.36 4.31 -46.64
C LYS A 246 -58.38 3.21 -46.41
N ALA A 247 -59.02 2.79 -47.50
CA ALA A 247 -59.91 1.65 -47.54
C ALA A 247 -59.65 0.92 -48.87
N VAL A 248 -59.15 -0.31 -48.79
CA VAL A 248 -58.77 -1.12 -49.95
C VAL A 248 -59.43 -2.49 -49.87
N ASP A 249 -59.62 -3.13 -51.03
CA ASP A 249 -60.23 -4.45 -51.09
C ASP A 249 -59.24 -5.54 -50.68
N VAL A 250 -59.72 -6.47 -49.86
CA VAL A 250 -59.01 -7.72 -49.55
C VAL A 250 -59.58 -8.80 -50.45
N PHE A 251 -58.75 -9.29 -51.38
CA PHE A 251 -59.16 -10.32 -52.33
C PHE A 251 -59.33 -11.68 -51.64
N PHE A 252 -60.41 -12.39 -51.97
CA PHE A 252 -60.62 -13.79 -51.60
C PHE A 252 -60.94 -14.58 -52.87
N PRO A 253 -60.23 -15.67 -53.18
CA PRO A 253 -60.51 -16.46 -54.38
C PRO A 253 -61.91 -17.11 -54.30
N PRO A 254 -62.56 -17.39 -55.44
CA PRO A 254 -63.91 -18.00 -55.48
C PRO A 254 -64.03 -19.33 -54.72
N GLU A 255 -62.94 -20.09 -54.63
CA GLU A 255 -62.83 -21.35 -53.89
C GLU A 255 -62.88 -21.17 -52.36
N ALA A 256 -62.56 -19.96 -51.87
CA ALA A 256 -62.44 -19.62 -50.46
C ALA A 256 -63.67 -18.82 -49.97
N GLN A 257 -64.88 -19.32 -50.21
CA GLN A 257 -66.14 -18.61 -49.90
C GLN A 257 -66.32 -18.28 -48.41
N ASN A 258 -65.91 -19.19 -47.53
CA ASN A 258 -66.05 -19.05 -46.07
C ASN A 258 -64.74 -18.61 -45.38
N ASP A 259 -63.74 -18.19 -46.15
CA ASP A 259 -62.48 -17.71 -45.61
C ASP A 259 -62.63 -16.29 -45.03
N PHE A 260 -61.82 -15.91 -44.05
CA PHE A 260 -61.87 -14.58 -43.45
C PHE A 260 -60.54 -14.26 -42.78
N PRO A 261 -60.22 -12.97 -42.53
CA PRO A 261 -58.99 -12.61 -41.83
C PRO A 261 -58.93 -13.18 -40.42
N VAL A 262 -57.81 -13.78 -40.01
CA VAL A 262 -57.64 -14.37 -38.67
C VAL A 262 -56.57 -13.64 -37.87
N ALA A 263 -55.48 -13.26 -38.51
CA ALA A 263 -54.39 -12.58 -37.85
C ALA A 263 -53.83 -11.46 -38.72
N MET A 264 -53.41 -10.38 -38.07
CA MET A 264 -52.76 -9.25 -38.70
C MET A 264 -51.52 -8.88 -37.88
N GLN A 265 -50.40 -8.61 -38.55
CA GLN A 265 -49.21 -8.02 -37.96
C GLN A 265 -48.67 -6.93 -38.89
N ILE A 266 -48.04 -5.91 -38.33
CA ILE A 266 -47.46 -4.82 -39.13
C ILE A 266 -45.97 -4.77 -38.86
N SER A 267 -45.19 -4.80 -39.94
CA SER A 267 -43.76 -4.60 -39.91
C SER A 267 -43.47 -3.11 -39.77
N ALA A 268 -43.04 -2.66 -38.59
CA ALA A 268 -42.59 -1.27 -38.42
C ALA A 268 -41.32 -0.98 -39.23
N LYS A 269 -40.44 -1.99 -39.42
CA LYS A 269 -39.20 -1.86 -40.19
C LYS A 269 -39.46 -1.58 -41.67
N HIS A 270 -40.41 -2.28 -42.27
CA HIS A 270 -40.69 -2.21 -43.71
C HIS A 270 -41.97 -1.41 -44.05
N ASN A 271 -42.74 -1.02 -43.04
CA ASN A 271 -44.06 -0.40 -43.18
C ASN A 271 -45.01 -1.23 -44.06
N VAL A 272 -45.10 -2.54 -43.77
CA VAL A 272 -45.94 -3.48 -44.53
C VAL A 272 -46.84 -4.27 -43.58
N VAL A 273 -48.09 -4.48 -43.98
CA VAL A 273 -49.12 -5.22 -43.27
C VAL A 273 -49.10 -6.68 -43.73
N PHE A 274 -48.90 -7.61 -42.80
CA PHE A 274 -49.12 -9.03 -42.99
C PHE A 274 -50.53 -9.41 -42.55
N LEU A 275 -51.29 -10.05 -43.43
CA LEU A 275 -52.64 -10.53 -43.14
C LEU A 275 -52.73 -12.03 -43.43
N ILE A 276 -53.07 -12.82 -42.41
CA ILE A 276 -53.31 -14.26 -42.55
C ILE A 276 -54.81 -14.54 -42.49
N THR A 277 -55.29 -15.36 -43.41
CA THR A 277 -56.69 -15.81 -43.47
C THR A 277 -56.89 -17.19 -42.82
N LYS A 278 -58.15 -17.55 -42.58
CA LYS A 278 -58.56 -18.82 -41.97
C LYS A 278 -58.08 -20.04 -42.76
N TYR A 279 -58.04 -19.94 -44.09
CA TYR A 279 -57.62 -21.03 -45.00
C TYR A 279 -56.10 -21.05 -45.26
N GLY A 280 -55.33 -20.20 -44.59
CA GLY A 280 -53.87 -20.19 -44.66
C GLY A 280 -53.30 -19.37 -45.81
N TYR A 281 -54.05 -18.40 -46.34
CA TYR A 281 -53.51 -17.38 -47.25
C TYR A 281 -52.76 -16.31 -46.46
N ILE A 282 -51.65 -15.84 -47.02
CA ILE A 282 -50.92 -14.66 -46.58
C ILE A 282 -51.11 -13.55 -47.61
N HIS A 283 -51.35 -12.34 -47.14
CA HIS A 283 -51.36 -11.14 -47.94
C HIS A 283 -50.38 -10.12 -47.36
N LEU A 284 -49.76 -9.35 -48.24
CA LEU A 284 -48.89 -8.22 -47.92
C LEU A 284 -49.47 -6.95 -48.51
N TYR A 285 -49.63 -5.92 -47.69
CA TYR A 285 -50.10 -4.60 -48.11
C TYR A 285 -49.15 -3.50 -47.66
N ASP A 286 -48.89 -2.51 -48.50
CA ASP A 286 -48.21 -1.29 -48.06
C ASP A 286 -49.05 -0.54 -47.00
N LEU A 287 -48.40 -0.10 -45.92
CA LEU A 287 -49.09 0.58 -44.82
C LEU A 287 -49.53 2.01 -45.18
N GLU A 288 -48.82 2.69 -46.08
CA GLU A 288 -49.10 4.10 -46.42
C GLU A 288 -50.26 4.23 -47.42
N THR A 289 -50.29 3.38 -48.44
CA THR A 289 -51.30 3.42 -49.50
C THR A 289 -52.38 2.35 -49.37
N GLY A 290 -52.09 1.23 -48.70
CA GLY A 290 -52.92 0.02 -48.72
C GLY A 290 -52.75 -0.82 -49.99
N THR A 291 -51.75 -0.54 -50.84
CA THR A 291 -51.55 -1.32 -52.08
C THR A 291 -51.17 -2.77 -51.76
N CYS A 292 -51.87 -3.73 -52.35
CA CYS A 292 -51.53 -5.15 -52.23
C CYS A 292 -50.22 -5.44 -52.97
N ILE A 293 -49.22 -5.95 -52.26
CA ILE A 293 -47.89 -6.29 -52.79
C ILE A 293 -47.84 -7.76 -53.19
N TYR A 294 -48.33 -8.66 -52.35
CA TYR A 294 -48.21 -10.10 -52.58
C TYR A 294 -49.34 -10.87 -51.92
N MET A 295 -49.72 -11.99 -52.53
CA MET A 295 -50.73 -12.90 -52.00
C MET A 295 -50.41 -14.33 -52.43
N ASN A 296 -50.42 -15.27 -51.48
CA ASN A 296 -50.28 -16.70 -51.77
C ASN A 296 -50.81 -17.56 -50.62
N ARG A 297 -51.02 -18.86 -50.86
CA ARG A 297 -51.37 -19.83 -49.81
C ARG A 297 -50.09 -20.43 -49.21
N ILE A 298 -49.88 -20.22 -47.92
CA ILE A 298 -48.71 -20.72 -47.18
C ILE A 298 -49.02 -21.93 -46.30
N SER A 299 -50.31 -22.19 -46.04
CA SER A 299 -50.70 -23.36 -45.25
C SER A 299 -52.01 -23.99 -45.76
N GLY A 300 -52.06 -25.32 -45.70
CA GLY A 300 -53.30 -26.06 -45.92
C GLY A 300 -54.26 -25.99 -44.72
N GLU A 301 -53.71 -25.77 -43.53
CA GLU A 301 -54.42 -25.73 -42.25
C GLU A 301 -54.51 -24.31 -41.69
N THR A 302 -55.48 -24.06 -40.80
CA THR A 302 -55.56 -22.78 -40.10
C THR A 302 -54.33 -22.55 -39.21
N ILE A 303 -53.68 -21.40 -39.41
CA ILE A 303 -52.74 -20.81 -38.45
C ILE A 303 -53.55 -20.12 -37.36
N PHE A 304 -53.67 -20.74 -36.19
CA PHE A 304 -54.62 -20.31 -35.16
C PHE A 304 -54.02 -19.37 -34.12
N VAL A 305 -52.68 -19.32 -34.02
CA VAL A 305 -51.96 -18.40 -33.14
C VAL A 305 -50.81 -17.77 -33.94
N THR A 306 -50.57 -16.49 -33.71
CA THR A 306 -49.51 -15.72 -34.38
C THR A 306 -48.88 -14.74 -33.43
N ALA A 307 -47.62 -14.42 -33.67
CA ALA A 307 -46.85 -13.39 -33.00
C ALA A 307 -46.05 -12.58 -34.03
N PRO A 308 -45.64 -11.35 -33.71
CA PRO A 308 -44.61 -10.68 -34.48
C PRO A 308 -43.31 -11.49 -34.41
N HIS A 309 -42.64 -11.65 -35.55
CA HIS A 309 -41.31 -12.23 -35.59
C HIS A 309 -40.28 -11.09 -35.59
N GLU A 310 -39.70 -10.82 -34.43
CA GLU A 310 -38.90 -9.63 -34.18
C GLU A 310 -37.63 -9.61 -35.04
N ALA A 311 -36.94 -10.75 -35.13
CA ALA A 311 -35.65 -10.87 -35.82
C ALA A 311 -35.71 -10.47 -37.30
N SER A 312 -36.78 -10.82 -37.99
CA SER A 312 -36.99 -10.49 -39.42
C SER A 312 -38.06 -9.43 -39.64
N SER A 313 -38.61 -8.84 -38.57
CA SER A 313 -39.76 -7.92 -38.62
C SER A 313 -40.94 -8.48 -39.42
N GLY A 314 -41.22 -9.77 -39.25
CA GLY A 314 -42.23 -10.54 -39.96
C GLY A 314 -43.37 -11.02 -39.08
N ILE A 315 -44.01 -12.12 -39.49
CA ILE A 315 -45.05 -12.82 -38.75
C ILE A 315 -44.62 -14.29 -38.56
N ILE A 316 -44.81 -14.81 -37.35
CA ILE A 316 -44.63 -16.24 -37.04
C ILE A 316 -45.96 -16.78 -36.51
N GLY A 317 -46.28 -18.04 -36.84
CA GLY A 317 -47.54 -18.67 -36.48
C GLY A 317 -47.46 -20.19 -36.40
N VAL A 318 -48.39 -20.79 -35.67
CA VAL A 318 -48.52 -22.26 -35.55
C VAL A 318 -49.84 -22.69 -36.20
N ASN A 319 -49.76 -23.69 -37.08
CA ASN A 319 -50.94 -24.29 -37.70
C ASN A 319 -51.43 -25.54 -36.95
N ARG A 320 -52.63 -26.04 -37.30
CA ARG A 320 -53.20 -27.25 -36.69
C ARG A 320 -52.42 -28.54 -36.94
N LYS A 321 -51.54 -28.57 -37.94
CA LYS A 321 -50.61 -29.69 -38.18
C LYS A 321 -49.39 -29.66 -37.26
N GLY A 322 -49.18 -28.58 -36.51
CA GLY A 322 -48.01 -28.42 -35.65
C GLY A 322 -46.82 -27.77 -36.30
N GLN A 323 -46.95 -27.29 -37.54
CA GLN A 323 -45.88 -26.57 -38.22
C GLN A 323 -45.77 -25.16 -37.65
N VAL A 324 -44.56 -24.77 -37.26
CA VAL A 324 -44.24 -23.39 -36.89
C VAL A 324 -43.70 -22.69 -38.12
N LEU A 325 -44.55 -21.85 -38.70
CA LEU A 325 -44.33 -21.18 -39.97
C LEU A 325 -44.02 -19.70 -39.74
N SER A 326 -43.11 -19.15 -40.52
CA SER A 326 -42.89 -17.69 -40.54
C SER A 326 -42.85 -17.14 -41.95
N VAL A 327 -43.28 -15.89 -42.08
CA VAL A 327 -43.18 -15.10 -43.30
C VAL A 327 -42.59 -13.74 -42.95
N CYS A 328 -41.58 -13.33 -43.68
CA CYS A 328 -41.02 -11.98 -43.59
C CYS A 328 -40.77 -11.39 -44.99
N VAL A 329 -40.47 -10.10 -45.03
CA VAL A 329 -40.08 -9.40 -46.26
C VAL A 329 -38.68 -9.86 -46.67
N GLU A 330 -38.50 -10.18 -47.94
CA GLU A 330 -37.17 -10.40 -48.52
C GLU A 330 -36.60 -9.06 -49.01
N GLU A 331 -35.70 -8.47 -48.21
CA GLU A 331 -35.21 -7.10 -48.41
C GLU A 331 -34.49 -6.90 -49.76
N GLU A 332 -33.83 -7.93 -50.29
CA GLU A 332 -33.15 -7.87 -51.59
C GLU A 332 -34.13 -7.95 -52.76
N ASN A 333 -35.25 -8.66 -52.60
CA ASN A 333 -36.16 -8.99 -53.69
C ASN A 333 -37.42 -8.12 -53.72
N ILE A 334 -37.81 -7.48 -52.62
CA ILE A 334 -39.04 -6.69 -52.56
C ILE A 334 -39.04 -5.52 -53.55
N ILE A 335 -37.96 -4.76 -53.67
CA ILE A 335 -37.87 -3.63 -54.60
C ILE A 335 -37.85 -4.11 -56.07
N PRO A 336 -37.01 -5.09 -56.46
CA PRO A 336 -37.07 -5.67 -57.81
C PRO A 336 -38.43 -6.31 -58.14
N TYR A 337 -39.09 -6.95 -57.17
CA TYR A 337 -40.41 -7.55 -57.35
C TYR A 337 -41.48 -6.50 -57.64
N ILE A 338 -41.55 -5.43 -56.83
CA ILE A 338 -42.51 -4.36 -57.03
C ILE A 338 -42.25 -3.64 -58.38
N THR A 339 -40.98 -3.46 -58.74
CA THR A 339 -40.59 -2.78 -59.99
C THR A 339 -40.94 -3.61 -61.23
N ASN A 340 -40.57 -4.90 -61.25
CA ASN A 340 -40.62 -5.70 -62.48
C ASN A 340 -41.85 -6.61 -62.57
N VAL A 341 -42.31 -7.17 -61.45
CA VAL A 341 -43.44 -8.12 -61.41
C VAL A 341 -44.75 -7.39 -61.17
N LEU A 342 -44.79 -6.51 -60.16
CA LEU A 342 -45.98 -5.70 -59.86
C LEU A 342 -46.12 -4.50 -60.81
N GLN A 343 -45.04 -4.12 -61.52
CA GLN A 343 -44.98 -3.00 -62.46
C GLN A 343 -45.39 -1.66 -61.83
N ASN A 344 -44.98 -1.43 -60.57
CA ASN A 344 -45.28 -0.20 -59.83
C ASN A 344 -43.98 0.50 -59.35
N PRO A 345 -43.28 1.21 -60.25
CA PRO A 345 -42.01 1.86 -59.92
C PRO A 345 -42.16 2.99 -58.89
N ASP A 346 -43.34 3.62 -58.79
CA ASP A 346 -43.61 4.69 -57.82
C ASP A 346 -43.63 4.13 -56.38
N LEU A 347 -44.32 3.00 -56.17
CA LEU A 347 -44.29 2.30 -54.89
C LEU A 347 -42.89 1.78 -54.57
N ALA A 348 -42.17 1.24 -55.57
CA ALA A 348 -40.80 0.76 -55.38
C ALA A 348 -39.85 1.87 -54.92
N LEU A 349 -39.90 3.05 -55.58
CA LEU A 349 -39.13 4.23 -55.18
C LEU A 349 -39.50 4.69 -53.77
N ARG A 350 -40.81 4.79 -53.48
CA ARG A 350 -41.32 5.25 -52.19
C ARG A 350 -40.85 4.34 -51.05
N LEU A 351 -41.02 3.04 -51.22
CA LEU A 351 -40.66 2.02 -50.24
C LEU A 351 -39.13 1.92 -50.08
N ALA A 352 -38.36 2.08 -51.16
CA ALA A 352 -36.89 2.14 -51.10
C ALA A 352 -36.37 3.35 -50.31
N VAL A 353 -36.89 4.57 -50.54
CA VAL A 353 -36.51 5.76 -49.75
C VAL A 353 -36.92 5.59 -48.29
N ARG A 354 -38.19 5.28 -48.06
CA ARG A 354 -38.80 5.26 -46.72
C ARG A 354 -38.14 4.24 -45.80
N ASN A 355 -37.76 3.08 -46.34
CA ASN A 355 -37.24 1.96 -45.57
C ASN A 355 -35.74 1.70 -45.81
N ASN A 356 -35.06 2.57 -46.58
CA ASN A 356 -33.64 2.48 -46.92
C ASN A 356 -33.23 1.12 -47.52
N LEU A 357 -34.05 0.59 -48.42
CA LEU A 357 -33.87 -0.72 -49.05
C LEU A 357 -33.05 -0.64 -50.35
N ALA A 358 -32.29 -1.70 -50.62
CA ALA A 358 -31.49 -1.84 -51.85
C ALA A 358 -32.37 -2.29 -53.04
N GLY A 359 -31.83 -2.19 -54.26
CA GLY A 359 -32.53 -2.56 -55.50
C GLY A 359 -33.22 -1.38 -56.20
N GLY A 360 -33.17 -0.18 -55.62
CA GLY A 360 -33.69 1.06 -56.21
C GLY A 360 -32.62 1.92 -56.90
N GLU A 361 -31.35 1.49 -56.87
CA GLU A 361 -30.16 2.25 -57.30
C GLU A 361 -30.32 2.81 -58.71
N GLU A 362 -30.73 1.95 -59.64
CA GLU A 362 -30.94 2.31 -61.03
C GLU A 362 -32.13 3.28 -61.20
N LEU A 363 -33.18 3.15 -60.38
CA LEU A 363 -34.34 4.04 -60.41
C LEU A 363 -33.96 5.46 -59.94
N PHE A 364 -33.13 5.58 -58.89
CA PHE A 364 -32.61 6.88 -58.45
C PHE A 364 -31.68 7.50 -59.50
N ALA A 365 -30.78 6.72 -60.10
CA ALA A 365 -29.89 7.20 -61.15
C ALA A 365 -30.69 7.69 -62.38
N ARG A 366 -31.70 6.94 -62.83
CA ARG A 366 -32.59 7.35 -63.93
C ARG A 366 -33.38 8.61 -63.58
N LYS A 367 -33.94 8.70 -62.38
CA LYS A 367 -34.68 9.89 -61.91
C LYS A 367 -33.78 11.12 -61.83
N PHE A 368 -32.57 10.96 -61.30
CA PHE A 368 -31.55 12.01 -61.25
C PHE A 368 -31.17 12.48 -62.66
N ASN A 369 -30.83 11.56 -63.57
CA ASN A 369 -30.48 11.90 -64.96
C ASN A 369 -31.60 12.62 -65.69
N THR A 370 -32.86 12.22 -65.46
CA THR A 370 -34.03 12.85 -66.07
C THR A 370 -34.21 14.29 -65.56
N LEU A 371 -34.14 14.51 -64.25
CA LEU A 371 -34.25 15.84 -63.65
C LEU A 371 -33.07 16.75 -64.03
N PHE A 372 -31.86 16.19 -64.07
CA PHE A 372 -30.65 16.91 -64.45
C PHE A 372 -30.66 17.30 -65.93
N GLY A 373 -31.11 16.40 -66.81
CA GLY A 373 -31.30 16.69 -68.24
C GLY A 373 -32.41 17.70 -68.53
N ALA A 374 -33.43 17.76 -67.67
CA ALA A 374 -34.50 18.76 -67.73
C ALA A 374 -34.10 20.14 -67.17
N GLY A 375 -32.86 20.32 -66.71
CA GLY A 375 -32.38 21.58 -66.11
C GLY A 375 -32.93 21.88 -64.72
N ASN A 376 -33.64 20.94 -64.09
CA ASN A 376 -34.19 21.10 -62.75
C ASN A 376 -33.17 20.65 -61.68
N TYR A 377 -32.14 21.47 -61.50
CA TYR A 377 -31.00 21.14 -60.63
C TYR A 377 -31.37 21.06 -59.14
N SER A 378 -32.35 21.84 -58.67
CA SER A 378 -32.76 21.81 -57.26
C SER A 378 -33.43 20.48 -56.88
N GLU A 379 -34.35 19.98 -57.72
CA GLU A 379 -34.98 18.68 -57.48
C GLU A 379 -34.02 17.51 -57.73
N ALA A 380 -33.12 17.63 -58.71
CA ALA A 380 -32.04 16.65 -58.91
C ALA A 380 -31.13 16.56 -57.67
N ALA A 381 -30.79 17.70 -57.05
CA ALA A 381 -30.01 17.75 -55.82
C ALA A 381 -30.75 17.08 -54.64
N LYS A 382 -32.07 17.31 -54.49
CA LYS A 382 -32.89 16.62 -53.47
C LYS A 382 -32.92 15.11 -53.69
N VAL A 383 -33.04 14.64 -54.94
CA VAL A 383 -33.00 13.21 -55.26
C VAL A 383 -31.64 12.61 -54.92
N ALA A 384 -30.55 13.32 -55.22
CA ALA A 384 -29.21 12.85 -54.87
C ALA A 384 -28.96 12.82 -53.35
N ALA A 385 -29.50 13.80 -52.63
CA ALA A 385 -29.39 13.91 -51.18
C ALA A 385 -30.22 12.83 -50.44
N ASN A 386 -31.44 12.56 -50.90
CA ASN A 386 -32.36 11.57 -50.33
C ASN A 386 -32.16 10.13 -50.83
N ALA A 387 -31.15 9.89 -51.67
CA ALA A 387 -30.93 8.56 -52.22
C ALA A 387 -30.52 7.57 -51.11
N PRO A 388 -31.16 6.39 -51.03
CA PRO A 388 -30.87 5.41 -49.98
C PRO A 388 -29.38 5.01 -50.03
N LYS A 389 -28.82 4.81 -48.83
CA LYS A 389 -27.39 4.51 -48.61
C LYS A 389 -26.41 5.50 -49.28
N GLY A 390 -26.87 6.71 -49.62
CA GLY A 390 -26.02 7.73 -50.22
C GLY A 390 -25.50 7.38 -51.62
N ILE A 391 -26.22 6.56 -52.39
CA ILE A 391 -25.70 6.06 -53.68
C ILE A 391 -25.40 7.16 -54.71
N LEU A 392 -26.11 8.29 -54.62
CA LEU A 392 -25.86 9.46 -55.46
C LEU A 392 -24.97 10.52 -54.78
N ARG A 393 -24.46 10.26 -53.57
CA ARG A 393 -23.48 11.10 -52.86
C ARG A 393 -22.05 10.72 -53.22
N THR A 394 -21.76 10.76 -54.51
CA THR A 394 -20.48 10.31 -55.08
C THR A 394 -19.72 11.49 -55.70
N PRO A 395 -18.37 11.35 -55.88
CA PRO A 395 -17.58 12.34 -56.58
C PRO A 395 -18.08 12.63 -58.00
N ASP A 396 -18.70 11.65 -58.67
CA ASP A 396 -19.26 11.84 -60.01
C ASP A 396 -20.47 12.78 -60.01
N THR A 397 -21.32 12.71 -58.99
CA THR A 397 -22.43 13.67 -58.82
C THR A 397 -21.90 15.09 -58.62
N ILE A 398 -20.86 15.25 -57.78
CA ILE A 398 -20.19 16.54 -57.56
C ILE A 398 -19.60 17.08 -58.87
N ARG A 399 -18.87 16.24 -59.63
CA ARG A 399 -18.30 16.61 -60.94
C ARG A 399 -19.36 17.04 -61.95
N ARG A 400 -20.53 16.39 -61.95
CA ARG A 400 -21.66 16.80 -62.80
C ARG A 400 -22.23 18.15 -62.38
N PHE A 401 -22.38 18.44 -61.09
CA PHE A 401 -22.80 19.77 -60.65
C PHE A 401 -21.71 20.84 -60.90
N GLN A 402 -20.44 20.47 -60.87
CA GLN A 402 -19.30 21.35 -61.16
C GLN A 402 -19.18 21.70 -62.65
N SER A 403 -19.60 20.81 -63.55
CA SER A 403 -19.55 21.04 -65.01
C SER A 403 -20.64 21.99 -65.52
N VAL A 404 -21.64 22.33 -64.68
CA VAL A 404 -22.69 23.28 -65.05
C VAL A 404 -22.15 24.72 -64.95
N PRO A 405 -22.16 25.50 -66.05
CA PRO A 405 -21.72 26.89 -66.02
C PRO A 405 -22.65 27.74 -65.14
N THR A 406 -22.07 28.57 -64.27
CA THR A 406 -22.81 29.47 -63.39
C THR A 406 -23.31 30.69 -64.15
N GLN A 407 -24.62 30.95 -64.12
CA GLN A 407 -25.17 32.20 -64.66
C GLN A 407 -25.01 33.36 -63.66
N PRO A 408 -24.68 34.59 -64.10
CA PRO A 408 -24.53 35.73 -63.22
C PRO A 408 -25.83 36.01 -62.45
N GLY A 409 -25.77 36.02 -61.11
CA GLY A 409 -26.91 36.31 -60.23
C GLY A 409 -27.68 35.09 -59.71
N GLN A 410 -27.41 33.87 -60.19
CA GLN A 410 -27.96 32.64 -59.61
C GLN A 410 -26.92 31.91 -58.75
N THR A 411 -27.38 31.29 -57.65
CA THR A 411 -26.54 30.43 -56.82
C THR A 411 -26.10 29.21 -57.63
N SER A 412 -24.81 28.87 -57.54
CA SER A 412 -24.26 27.70 -58.24
C SER A 412 -25.06 26.43 -57.90
N PRO A 413 -25.44 25.61 -58.89
CA PRO A 413 -26.08 24.31 -58.64
C PRO A 413 -25.30 23.43 -57.66
N LEU A 414 -23.96 23.51 -57.68
CA LEU A 414 -23.10 22.81 -56.72
C LEU A 414 -23.28 23.32 -55.29
N LEU A 415 -23.42 24.64 -55.12
CA LEU A 415 -23.65 25.24 -53.79
C LEU A 415 -25.07 24.94 -53.27
N GLN A 416 -26.06 24.86 -54.17
CA GLN A 416 -27.41 24.40 -53.83
C GLN A 416 -27.39 22.94 -53.35
N TYR A 417 -26.63 22.07 -54.02
CA TYR A 417 -26.44 20.68 -53.62
C TYR A 417 -25.82 20.55 -52.22
N PHE A 418 -24.72 21.26 -51.95
CA PHE A 418 -24.13 21.26 -50.61
C PHE A 418 -25.03 21.88 -49.54
N GLY A 419 -25.80 22.92 -49.88
CA GLY A 419 -26.77 23.51 -48.96
C GLY A 419 -27.83 22.51 -48.50
N ILE A 420 -28.42 21.79 -49.45
CA ILE A 420 -29.42 20.74 -49.15
C ILE A 420 -28.79 19.63 -48.30
N LEU A 421 -27.56 19.21 -48.61
CA LEU A 421 -26.89 18.17 -47.82
C LEU A 421 -26.55 18.63 -46.39
N LEU A 422 -26.12 19.88 -46.20
CA LEU A 422 -25.84 20.46 -44.87
C LEU A 422 -27.10 20.56 -44.00
N ASP A 423 -28.25 20.84 -44.62
CA ASP A 423 -29.55 20.85 -43.94
C ASP A 423 -29.97 19.44 -43.53
N GLN A 424 -29.68 18.43 -44.36
CA GLN A 424 -30.03 17.03 -44.09
C GLN A 424 -29.12 16.34 -43.07
N GLY A 425 -27.82 16.61 -43.09
CA GLY A 425 -26.87 15.90 -42.24
C GLY A 425 -25.40 16.24 -42.45
N GLN A 426 -24.53 15.29 -42.12
CA GLN A 426 -23.08 15.43 -42.24
C GLN A 426 -22.61 15.15 -43.67
N LEU A 427 -21.71 15.98 -44.18
CA LEU A 427 -21.02 15.81 -45.46
C LEU A 427 -19.93 14.75 -45.35
N ASN A 428 -19.71 13.97 -46.40
CA ASN A 428 -18.63 12.99 -46.45
C ASN A 428 -17.26 13.65 -46.70
N LYS A 429 -16.17 12.87 -46.64
CA LYS A 429 -14.79 13.38 -46.84
C LYS A 429 -14.62 14.22 -48.12
N PHE A 430 -15.12 13.72 -49.25
CA PHE A 430 -14.97 14.37 -50.56
C PHE A 430 -15.82 15.64 -50.67
N GLU A 431 -17.07 15.57 -50.23
CA GLU A 431 -17.98 16.71 -50.17
C GLU A 431 -17.43 17.82 -49.27
N SER A 432 -16.89 17.45 -48.10
CA SER A 432 -16.27 18.38 -47.15
C SER A 432 -15.05 19.08 -47.77
N LEU A 433 -14.20 18.35 -48.50
CA LEU A 433 -13.05 18.91 -49.21
C LEU A 433 -13.46 19.89 -50.31
N GLU A 434 -14.39 19.50 -51.18
CA GLU A 434 -14.85 20.32 -52.31
C GLU A 434 -15.65 21.54 -51.84
N LEU A 435 -16.35 21.47 -50.70
CA LEU A 435 -16.99 22.62 -50.07
C LEU A 435 -15.96 23.57 -49.45
N CYS A 436 -14.96 23.04 -48.73
CA CYS A 436 -14.01 23.86 -47.97
C CYS A 436 -12.97 24.55 -48.87
N ARG A 437 -12.58 23.94 -49.98
CA ARG A 437 -11.59 24.49 -50.92
C ARG A 437 -11.92 25.93 -51.39
N PRO A 438 -13.11 26.24 -51.95
CA PRO A 438 -13.45 27.60 -52.35
C PRO A 438 -13.64 28.54 -51.15
N VAL A 439 -14.14 28.05 -50.01
CA VAL A 439 -14.37 28.85 -48.80
C VAL A 439 -13.06 29.33 -48.18
N LEU A 440 -12.03 28.47 -48.17
CA LEU A 440 -10.69 28.80 -47.69
C LEU A 440 -9.96 29.75 -48.66
N GLN A 441 -10.10 29.57 -49.97
CA GLN A 441 -9.56 30.51 -50.97
C GLN A 441 -10.15 31.92 -50.85
N GLN A 442 -11.42 32.02 -50.46
CA GLN A 442 -12.10 33.30 -50.21
C GLN A 442 -11.82 33.88 -48.82
N GLY A 443 -10.98 33.24 -48.00
CA GLY A 443 -10.63 33.70 -46.65
C GLY A 443 -11.79 33.62 -45.63
N ARG A 444 -12.88 32.92 -45.93
CA ARG A 444 -14.09 32.87 -45.08
C ARG A 444 -14.00 31.76 -44.02
N LYS A 445 -12.95 31.74 -43.21
CA LYS A 445 -12.70 30.69 -42.22
C LYS A 445 -13.80 30.55 -41.13
N GLN A 446 -14.55 31.62 -40.88
CA GLN A 446 -15.67 31.64 -39.92
C GLN A 446 -16.77 30.63 -40.27
N LEU A 447 -17.01 30.37 -41.57
CA LEU A 447 -17.99 29.37 -42.01
C LEU A 447 -17.53 27.96 -41.67
N LEU A 448 -16.24 27.69 -41.83
CA LEU A 448 -15.64 26.41 -41.48
C LEU A 448 -15.69 26.16 -39.97
N GLU A 449 -15.40 27.17 -39.15
CA GLU A 449 -15.55 27.09 -37.70
C GLU A 449 -16.98 26.75 -37.28
N LYS A 450 -17.98 27.37 -37.93
CA LYS A 450 -19.39 27.06 -37.68
C LYS A 450 -19.72 25.60 -38.02
N TRP A 451 -19.34 25.14 -39.22
CA TRP A 451 -19.62 23.78 -39.65
C TRP A 451 -18.90 22.71 -38.82
N LEU A 452 -17.68 22.99 -38.34
CA LEU A 452 -16.95 22.10 -37.43
C LEU A 452 -17.55 22.07 -36.01
N LYS A 453 -18.18 23.15 -35.54
CA LYS A 453 -18.90 23.19 -34.26
C LYS A 453 -20.24 22.46 -34.33
N GLU A 454 -20.90 22.49 -35.48
CA GLU A 454 -22.18 21.82 -35.72
C GLU A 454 -22.01 20.36 -36.21
N ASP A 455 -20.78 19.82 -36.21
CA ASP A 455 -20.42 18.48 -36.69
C ASP A 455 -20.97 18.15 -38.10
N LYS A 456 -21.01 19.15 -38.97
CA LYS A 456 -21.57 19.05 -40.33
C LYS A 456 -20.59 18.49 -41.37
N LEU A 457 -19.32 18.37 -41.04
CA LEU A 457 -18.26 17.94 -41.96
C LEU A 457 -17.61 16.66 -41.44
N GLU A 458 -17.34 15.72 -42.35
CA GLU A 458 -16.45 14.60 -42.08
C GLU A 458 -15.01 15.07 -42.28
N CYS A 459 -14.24 15.06 -41.19
CA CYS A 459 -12.86 15.53 -41.18
C CYS A 459 -11.92 14.46 -41.75
N SER A 460 -10.92 14.89 -42.54
CA SER A 460 -9.88 14.04 -43.12
C SER A 460 -8.50 14.65 -42.95
N GLU A 461 -7.45 13.87 -43.18
CA GLU A 461 -6.06 14.36 -43.18
C GLU A 461 -5.88 15.48 -44.23
N GLU A 462 -6.36 15.25 -45.45
CA GLU A 462 -6.28 16.22 -46.56
C GLU A 462 -6.98 17.54 -46.22
N LEU A 463 -8.13 17.47 -45.52
CA LEU A 463 -8.83 18.67 -45.07
C LEU A 463 -8.02 19.40 -43.99
N GLY A 464 -7.41 18.67 -43.06
CA GLY A 464 -6.53 19.24 -42.05
C GLY A 464 -5.31 19.93 -42.65
N ASP A 465 -4.66 19.30 -43.64
CA ASP A 465 -3.50 19.87 -44.36
C ASP A 465 -3.88 21.16 -45.11
N LEU A 466 -5.05 21.17 -45.75
CA LEU A 466 -5.58 22.36 -46.44
C LEU A 466 -5.86 23.52 -45.47
N VAL A 467 -6.39 23.21 -44.28
CA VAL A 467 -6.68 24.21 -43.23
C VAL A 467 -5.39 24.68 -42.55
N LYS A 468 -4.40 23.82 -42.37
CA LYS A 468 -3.12 24.14 -41.72
C LYS A 468 -2.38 25.27 -42.41
N ALA A 469 -2.47 25.37 -43.74
CA ALA A 469 -1.89 26.47 -44.51
C ALA A 469 -2.45 27.85 -44.17
N VAL A 470 -3.66 27.92 -43.59
CA VAL A 470 -4.35 29.16 -43.23
C VAL A 470 -4.34 29.38 -41.72
N ASP A 471 -4.67 28.35 -40.93
CA ASP A 471 -4.78 28.42 -39.48
C ASP A 471 -4.38 27.09 -38.82
N PRO A 472 -3.20 27.01 -38.17
CA PRO A 472 -2.73 25.79 -37.53
C PRO A 472 -3.58 25.38 -36.31
N THR A 473 -4.23 26.34 -35.64
CA THR A 473 -5.08 26.06 -34.48
C THR A 473 -6.40 25.43 -34.89
N LEU A 474 -6.98 25.90 -36.00
CA LEU A 474 -8.17 25.30 -36.59
C LEU A 474 -7.86 23.91 -37.16
N ALA A 475 -6.69 23.75 -37.78
CA ALA A 475 -6.23 22.46 -38.32
C ALA A 475 -6.09 21.39 -37.23
N LEU A 476 -5.58 21.74 -36.04
CA LEU A 476 -5.56 20.84 -34.89
C LEU A 476 -6.96 20.27 -34.58
N SER A 477 -8.00 21.12 -34.64
CA SER A 477 -9.39 20.70 -34.39
C SER A 477 -9.94 19.77 -35.48
N VAL A 478 -9.46 19.92 -36.72
CA VAL A 478 -9.79 19.05 -37.86
C VAL A 478 -9.07 17.71 -37.73
N TYR A 479 -7.76 17.69 -37.46
CA TYR A 479 -6.99 16.44 -37.29
C TYR A 479 -7.47 15.61 -36.10
N LEU A 480 -7.89 16.26 -35.01
CA LEU A 480 -8.45 15.58 -33.83
C LEU A 480 -9.75 14.86 -34.19
N ARG A 481 -10.64 15.50 -34.96
CA ARG A 481 -11.87 14.87 -35.47
C ARG A 481 -11.62 13.85 -36.57
N ALA A 482 -10.57 14.04 -37.38
CA ALA A 482 -10.16 13.11 -38.43
C ALA A 482 -9.46 11.86 -37.89
N ASN A 483 -9.17 11.81 -36.59
CA ASN A 483 -8.45 10.73 -35.92
C ASN A 483 -7.10 10.41 -36.59
N VAL A 484 -6.26 11.43 -36.78
CA VAL A 484 -4.91 11.28 -37.36
C VAL A 484 -3.85 11.60 -36.29
N PRO A 485 -3.44 10.63 -35.45
CA PRO A 485 -2.63 10.90 -34.27
C PRO A 485 -1.30 11.58 -34.57
N ASN A 486 -0.62 11.18 -35.64
CA ASN A 486 0.70 11.72 -36.02
C ASN A 486 0.64 13.24 -36.23
N LYS A 487 -0.36 13.72 -36.99
CA LYS A 487 -0.54 15.14 -37.31
C LYS A 487 -1.05 15.93 -36.10
N VAL A 488 -1.88 15.33 -35.24
CA VAL A 488 -2.32 15.95 -33.98
C VAL A 488 -1.14 16.17 -33.05
N ILE A 489 -0.29 15.16 -32.86
CA ILE A 489 0.91 15.24 -32.03
C ILE A 489 1.89 16.26 -32.60
N GLN A 490 2.09 16.27 -33.92
CA GLN A 490 2.92 17.28 -34.58
C GLN A 490 2.38 18.70 -34.34
N CYS A 491 1.06 18.91 -34.44
CA CYS A 491 0.46 20.21 -34.15
C CYS A 491 0.59 20.61 -32.67
N PHE A 492 0.46 19.66 -31.73
CA PHE A 492 0.71 19.93 -30.31
C PHE A 492 2.18 20.29 -30.03
N ALA A 493 3.12 19.64 -30.73
CA ALA A 493 4.54 19.96 -30.64
C ALA A 493 4.85 21.35 -31.22
N GLU A 494 4.29 21.69 -32.39
CA GLU A 494 4.44 23.01 -33.03
C GLU A 494 3.81 24.15 -32.19
N THR A 495 2.73 23.85 -31.45
CA THR A 495 2.03 24.83 -30.58
C THR A 495 2.56 24.85 -29.14
N GLY A 496 3.58 24.06 -28.81
CA GLY A 496 4.22 24.04 -27.48
C GLY A 496 3.37 23.41 -26.36
N GLN A 497 2.34 22.62 -26.68
CA GLN A 497 1.42 22.02 -25.71
C GLN A 497 1.80 20.57 -25.37
N PHE A 498 3.04 20.37 -24.91
CA PHE A 498 3.63 19.04 -24.68
C PHE A 498 2.87 18.14 -23.67
N PRO A 499 2.31 18.66 -22.54
CA PRO A 499 1.54 17.81 -21.63
C PRO A 499 0.32 17.14 -22.27
N LYS A 500 -0.28 17.79 -23.28
CA LYS A 500 -1.43 17.25 -24.01
C LYS A 500 -1.07 16.13 -24.98
N ILE A 501 0.19 16.03 -25.40
CA ILE A 501 0.69 14.96 -26.28
C ILE A 501 0.54 13.61 -25.60
N VAL A 502 1.06 13.49 -24.36
CA VAL A 502 1.01 12.24 -23.58
C VAL A 502 -0.43 11.85 -23.28
N LEU A 503 -1.25 12.80 -22.85
CA LEU A 503 -2.67 12.57 -22.56
C LEU A 503 -3.45 12.11 -23.79
N TYR A 504 -3.22 12.74 -24.95
CA TYR A 504 -3.86 12.36 -26.20
C TYR A 504 -3.43 10.97 -26.65
N ALA A 505 -2.12 10.69 -26.69
CA ALA A 505 -1.55 9.41 -27.09
C ALA A 505 -2.10 8.25 -26.25
N LYS A 506 -2.16 8.40 -24.92
CA LYS A 506 -2.78 7.41 -24.02
C LYS A 506 -4.27 7.22 -24.30
N LYS A 507 -5.02 8.31 -24.51
CA LYS A 507 -6.47 8.25 -24.75
C LYS A 507 -6.82 7.54 -26.06
N VAL A 508 -6.01 7.71 -27.10
CA VAL A 508 -6.24 7.08 -28.42
C VAL A 508 -5.51 5.74 -28.58
N GLY A 509 -4.66 5.35 -27.63
CA GLY A 509 -3.85 4.13 -27.70
C GLY A 509 -2.77 4.16 -28.78
N TYR A 510 -2.27 5.36 -29.14
CA TYR A 510 -1.24 5.53 -30.16
C TYR A 510 0.14 5.70 -29.52
N THR A 511 1.12 4.93 -29.98
CA THR A 511 2.52 4.99 -29.51
C THR A 511 3.40 5.72 -30.53
N PRO A 512 3.64 7.03 -30.38
CA PRO A 512 4.59 7.75 -31.22
C PRO A 512 6.04 7.35 -30.91
N ASP A 513 6.96 7.75 -31.78
CA ASP A 513 8.39 7.76 -31.45
C ASP A 513 8.68 8.86 -30.42
N TRP A 514 8.62 8.45 -29.15
CA TRP A 514 8.83 9.33 -28.01
C TRP A 514 10.22 9.96 -27.96
N ILE A 515 11.25 9.26 -28.45
CA ILE A 515 12.62 9.76 -28.44
C ILE A 515 12.81 10.84 -29.50
N PHE A 516 12.25 10.64 -30.70
CA PHE A 516 12.23 11.67 -31.73
C PHE A 516 11.49 12.93 -31.26
N LEU A 517 10.35 12.78 -30.59
CA LEU A 517 9.63 13.89 -30.00
C LEU A 517 10.47 14.58 -28.92
N LEU A 518 11.07 13.84 -28.00
CA LEU A 518 11.93 14.36 -26.94
C LEU A 518 13.10 15.16 -27.52
N ARG A 519 13.80 14.65 -28.54
CA ARG A 519 14.88 15.37 -29.23
C ARG A 519 14.39 16.70 -29.81
N ASN A 520 13.21 16.72 -30.41
CA ASN A 520 12.62 17.96 -30.93
C ASN A 520 12.25 18.94 -29.81
N VAL A 521 11.72 18.46 -28.68
CA VAL A 521 11.43 19.32 -27.51
C VAL A 521 12.72 19.89 -26.93
N MET A 522 13.74 19.06 -26.70
CA MET A 522 15.04 19.47 -26.15
C MET A 522 15.72 20.54 -27.00
N ARG A 523 15.58 20.47 -28.33
CA ARG A 523 16.10 21.49 -29.25
C ARG A 523 15.37 22.84 -29.14
N ILE A 524 14.08 22.83 -28.83
CA ILE A 524 13.25 24.05 -28.76
C ILE A 524 13.29 24.67 -27.37
N ASN A 525 13.10 23.85 -26.33
CA ASN A 525 13.07 24.29 -24.93
C ASN A 525 13.51 23.15 -23.97
N PRO A 526 14.75 23.19 -23.46
CA PRO A 526 15.28 22.19 -22.52
C PRO A 526 14.46 22.00 -21.23
N ASP A 527 13.91 23.08 -20.67
CA ASP A 527 13.16 23.02 -19.40
C ASP A 527 11.83 22.28 -19.55
N GLN A 528 11.15 22.48 -20.70
CA GLN A 528 9.97 21.70 -21.05
C GLN A 528 10.33 20.26 -21.45
N GLY A 529 11.53 20.05 -21.98
CA GLY A 529 12.09 18.73 -22.24
C GLY A 529 12.22 17.89 -20.97
N LEU A 530 12.65 18.49 -19.85
CA LEU A 530 12.70 17.82 -18.54
C LEU A 530 11.31 17.37 -18.07
N GLN A 531 10.32 18.26 -18.11
CA GLN A 531 8.94 17.92 -17.72
C GLN A 531 8.36 16.82 -18.62
N PHE A 532 8.62 16.88 -19.93
CA PHE A 532 8.17 15.87 -20.88
C PHE A 532 8.84 14.51 -20.62
N ALA A 533 10.16 14.48 -20.34
CA ALA A 533 10.89 13.28 -19.93
C ALA A 533 10.33 12.65 -18.65
N GLN A 534 10.01 13.47 -17.63
CA GLN A 534 9.38 12.98 -16.40
C GLN A 534 8.01 12.32 -16.69
N MET A 535 7.17 12.93 -17.53
CA MET A 535 5.86 12.37 -17.90
C MET A 535 5.95 11.04 -18.66
N LEU A 536 7.05 10.78 -19.36
CA LEU A 536 7.29 9.52 -20.09
C LEU A 536 7.54 8.33 -19.16
N VAL A 537 7.98 8.57 -17.93
CA VAL A 537 8.46 7.54 -16.98
C VAL A 537 7.61 7.46 -15.71
N GLN A 538 6.63 8.36 -15.53
CA GLN A 538 5.78 8.42 -14.33
C GLN A 538 4.81 7.24 -14.12
N ASP A 539 4.44 6.53 -15.18
CA ASP A 539 3.49 5.40 -15.10
C ASP A 539 4.19 4.06 -14.78
N GLU A 540 3.44 3.05 -14.30
CA GLU A 540 3.97 1.71 -13.98
C GLU A 540 4.65 1.03 -15.19
N GLU A 541 4.17 1.33 -16.40
CA GLU A 541 4.82 0.98 -17.66
C GLU A 541 5.44 2.24 -18.29
N PRO A 542 6.78 2.36 -18.31
CA PRO A 542 7.44 3.51 -18.90
C PRO A 542 7.20 3.54 -20.42
N LEU A 543 6.79 4.70 -20.93
CA LEU A 543 6.47 4.91 -22.35
C LEU A 543 7.71 4.92 -23.25
N ALA A 544 8.88 5.19 -22.67
CA ALA A 544 10.17 5.19 -23.35
C ALA A 544 11.27 4.65 -22.43
N ASP A 545 12.31 4.09 -23.03
CA ASP A 545 13.47 3.57 -22.30
C ASP A 545 14.24 4.71 -21.61
N ILE A 546 14.41 4.58 -20.29
CA ILE A 546 15.13 5.54 -19.44
C ILE A 546 16.56 5.73 -19.96
N THR A 547 17.20 4.67 -20.46
CA THR A 547 18.57 4.74 -20.99
C THR A 547 18.65 5.67 -22.21
N GLN A 548 17.69 5.54 -23.13
CA GLN A 548 17.62 6.39 -24.33
C GLN A 548 17.27 7.84 -23.98
N ILE A 549 16.43 8.07 -22.98
CA ILE A 549 16.15 9.43 -22.48
C ILE A 549 17.42 10.07 -21.92
N VAL A 550 18.20 9.33 -21.12
CA VAL A 550 19.49 9.80 -20.58
C VAL A 550 20.47 10.12 -21.71
N ASP A 551 20.57 9.27 -22.73
CA ASP A 551 21.42 9.52 -23.89
C ASP A 551 21.03 10.84 -24.59
N VAL A 552 19.73 11.14 -24.72
CA VAL A 552 19.26 12.42 -25.26
C VAL A 552 19.67 13.59 -24.37
N PHE A 553 19.56 13.50 -23.04
CA PHE A 553 20.05 14.58 -22.17
C PHE A 553 21.56 14.81 -22.30
N MET A 554 22.33 13.73 -22.50
CA MET A 554 23.78 13.79 -22.70
C MET A 554 24.15 14.39 -24.06
N GLU A 555 23.41 14.06 -25.14
CA GLU A 555 23.56 14.65 -26.48
C GLU A 555 23.53 16.20 -26.42
N TYR A 556 22.72 16.77 -25.51
CA TYR A 556 22.58 18.22 -25.32
C TYR A 556 23.41 18.80 -24.15
N ASN A 557 24.28 18.01 -23.50
CA ASN A 557 25.07 18.40 -22.33
C ASN A 557 24.25 18.91 -21.12
N LEU A 558 23.01 18.42 -20.94
CA LEU A 558 22.09 18.86 -19.88
C LEU A 558 22.26 18.04 -18.59
N ILE A 559 23.46 18.05 -18.03
CA ILE A 559 23.88 17.18 -16.91
C ILE A 559 23.03 17.40 -15.65
N GLN A 560 22.81 18.65 -15.24
CA GLN A 560 22.04 18.95 -14.03
C GLN A 560 20.58 18.50 -14.13
N GLN A 561 19.96 18.72 -15.30
CA GLN A 561 18.59 18.30 -15.58
C GLN A 561 18.49 16.77 -15.67
N CYS A 562 19.47 16.12 -16.28
CA CYS A 562 19.60 14.66 -16.31
C CYS A 562 19.72 14.07 -14.89
N THR A 563 20.52 14.68 -14.01
CA THR A 563 20.63 14.28 -12.60
C THR A 563 19.28 14.40 -11.90
N SER A 564 18.57 15.53 -12.06
CA SER A 564 17.25 15.72 -11.44
C SER A 564 16.22 14.70 -11.93
N PHE A 565 16.23 14.39 -13.23
CA PHE A 565 15.36 13.38 -13.84
C PHE A 565 15.64 11.97 -13.29
N LEU A 566 16.91 11.58 -13.24
CA LEU A 566 17.31 10.26 -12.74
C LEU A 566 17.06 10.08 -11.24
N LEU A 567 17.20 11.14 -10.42
CA LEU A 567 16.84 11.08 -9.00
C LEU A 567 15.35 10.79 -8.79
N ASP A 568 14.47 11.43 -9.58
CA ASP A 568 13.03 11.17 -9.55
C ASP A 568 12.66 9.79 -10.12
N ALA A 569 13.31 9.37 -11.21
CA ALA A 569 13.03 8.10 -11.88
C ALA A 569 13.49 6.88 -11.06
N LEU A 570 14.66 6.98 -10.41
CA LEU A 570 15.29 5.88 -9.66
C LEU A 570 14.87 5.82 -8.17
N LYS A 571 13.95 6.67 -7.72
CA LYS A 571 13.54 6.78 -6.30
C LYS A 571 13.08 5.46 -5.65
N ASN A 572 12.66 4.48 -6.46
CA ASN A 572 12.20 3.17 -5.99
C ASN A 572 13.34 2.15 -5.80
N ASN A 573 14.59 2.52 -6.11
CA ASN A 573 15.82 1.74 -5.90
C ASN A 573 15.71 0.26 -6.36
N ARG A 574 15.24 0.03 -7.58
CA ARG A 574 15.02 -1.34 -8.08
C ARG A 574 16.34 -2.02 -8.48
N PRO A 575 16.50 -3.35 -8.28
CA PRO A 575 17.72 -4.07 -8.71
C PRO A 575 17.99 -4.01 -10.22
N SER A 576 16.94 -3.99 -11.03
CA SER A 576 17.02 -3.88 -12.51
C SER A 576 17.63 -2.58 -13.00
N GLU A 577 17.64 -1.54 -12.16
CA GLU A 577 18.11 -0.20 -12.50
C GLU A 577 19.58 0.04 -12.05
N GLY A 578 20.26 -1.00 -11.54
CA GLY A 578 21.65 -0.91 -11.07
C GLY A 578 22.63 -0.24 -12.06
N PRO A 579 22.62 -0.56 -13.36
CA PRO A 579 23.46 0.12 -14.35
C PRO A 579 23.18 1.63 -14.48
N LEU A 580 21.92 2.05 -14.36
CA LEU A 580 21.53 3.46 -14.40
C LEU A 580 21.94 4.20 -13.13
N GLN A 581 21.90 3.53 -11.97
CA GLN A 581 22.45 4.06 -10.72
C GLN A 581 23.96 4.28 -10.82
N THR A 582 24.71 3.32 -11.37
CA THR A 582 26.15 3.46 -11.64
C THR A 582 26.42 4.65 -12.56
N ARG A 583 25.66 4.78 -13.65
CA ARG A 583 25.82 5.87 -14.63
C ARG A 583 25.49 7.25 -14.05
N LEU A 584 24.47 7.35 -13.19
CA LEU A 584 24.14 8.57 -12.45
C LEU A 584 25.30 9.03 -11.56
N LEU A 585 25.86 8.10 -10.80
CA LEU A 585 26.98 8.37 -9.89
C LEU A 585 28.26 8.69 -10.66
N GLU A 586 28.57 7.93 -11.72
CA GLU A 586 29.71 8.17 -12.59
C GLU A 586 29.68 9.58 -13.21
N MET A 587 28.56 9.96 -13.82
CA MET A 587 28.38 11.29 -14.40
C MET A 587 28.59 12.40 -13.36
N ASN A 588 27.98 12.27 -12.18
CA ASN A 588 28.14 13.28 -11.13
C ASN A 588 29.54 13.25 -10.51
N LEU A 589 30.21 12.11 -10.35
CA LEU A 589 31.60 12.06 -9.86
C LEU A 589 32.58 12.71 -10.84
N MET A 590 32.31 12.65 -12.14
CA MET A 590 33.16 13.27 -13.17
C MET A 590 32.91 14.78 -13.32
N HIS A 591 31.67 15.25 -13.17
CA HIS A 591 31.29 16.64 -13.49
C HIS A 591 30.91 17.48 -12.27
N ALA A 592 30.38 16.87 -11.20
CA ALA A 592 29.89 17.55 -9.99
C ALA A 592 30.07 16.69 -8.72
N PRO A 593 31.32 16.47 -8.24
CA PRO A 593 31.61 15.53 -7.14
C PRO A 593 30.83 15.80 -5.85
N GLN A 594 30.49 17.06 -5.56
CA GLN A 594 29.69 17.45 -4.39
C GLN A 594 28.27 16.89 -4.42
N VAL A 595 27.68 16.77 -5.62
CA VAL A 595 26.33 16.20 -5.79
C VAL A 595 26.39 14.69 -5.62
N ALA A 596 27.43 14.04 -6.14
CA ALA A 596 27.65 12.61 -5.93
C ALA A 596 27.88 12.28 -4.44
N ASP A 597 28.64 13.10 -3.72
CA ASP A 597 28.87 12.95 -2.27
C ASP A 597 27.55 13.03 -1.49
N ALA A 598 26.70 14.01 -1.80
CA ALA A 598 25.37 14.12 -1.18
C ALA A 598 24.46 12.92 -1.50
N ILE A 599 24.53 12.40 -2.72
CA ILE A 599 23.74 11.23 -3.14
C ILE A 599 24.17 9.97 -2.36
N LEU A 600 25.47 9.73 -2.28
CA LEU A 600 26.06 8.59 -1.57
C LEU A 600 25.86 8.71 -0.05
N GLY A 601 26.04 9.91 0.52
CA GLY A 601 25.84 10.19 1.93
C GLY A 601 24.41 9.95 2.42
N ASN A 602 23.41 10.24 1.57
CA ASN A 602 21.99 9.98 1.87
C ASN A 602 21.57 8.51 1.68
N GLN A 603 22.48 7.63 1.23
CA GLN A 603 22.22 6.20 0.99
C GLN A 603 20.99 5.92 0.10
N MET A 604 20.74 6.80 -0.89
CA MET A 604 19.52 6.71 -1.73
C MET A 604 19.48 5.47 -2.64
N PHE A 605 20.64 4.87 -2.93
CA PHE A 605 20.77 3.75 -3.86
C PHE A 605 21.64 2.62 -3.27
N THR A 606 21.36 1.37 -3.65
CA THR A 606 22.09 0.20 -3.11
C THR A 606 22.67 -0.76 -4.16
N ASN A 607 22.25 -0.65 -5.43
CA ASN A 607 22.42 -1.69 -6.44
C ASN A 607 23.44 -1.30 -7.55
N TYR A 608 24.18 -0.21 -7.39
CA TYR A 608 25.23 0.23 -8.32
C TYR A 608 26.53 -0.57 -8.15
N ASP A 609 27.42 -0.46 -9.14
CA ASP A 609 28.75 -1.09 -9.11
C ASP A 609 29.66 -0.40 -8.08
N ARG A 610 29.75 -1.00 -6.90
CA ARG A 610 30.51 -0.46 -5.77
C ARG A 610 32.00 -0.35 -6.06
N ALA A 611 32.60 -1.30 -6.77
CA ALA A 611 34.03 -1.31 -7.04
C ALA A 611 34.42 -0.19 -8.02
N HIS A 612 33.61 -0.01 -9.07
CA HIS A 612 33.81 1.07 -10.04
C HIS A 612 33.63 2.47 -9.41
N ILE A 613 32.56 2.64 -8.63
CA ILE A 613 32.27 3.91 -7.94
C ILE A 613 33.34 4.22 -6.88
N ALA A 614 33.85 3.23 -6.14
CA ALA A 614 34.93 3.43 -5.17
C ALA A 614 36.18 4.05 -5.81
N GLN A 615 36.60 3.53 -6.97
CA GLN A 615 37.75 4.07 -7.72
C GLN A 615 37.51 5.51 -8.22
N LEU A 616 36.28 5.83 -8.65
CA LEU A 616 35.92 7.17 -9.08
C LEU A 616 35.87 8.16 -7.90
N CYS A 617 35.36 7.73 -6.73
CA CYS A 617 35.39 8.51 -5.50
C CYS A 617 36.82 8.83 -5.06
N GLU A 618 37.76 7.86 -5.15
CA GLU A 618 39.18 8.08 -4.86
C GLU A 618 39.79 9.12 -5.81
N LYS A 619 39.51 9.03 -7.13
CA LYS A 619 39.96 10.01 -8.13
C LYS A 619 39.35 11.41 -7.92
N ALA A 620 38.12 11.47 -7.43
CA ALA A 620 37.42 12.72 -7.13
C ALA A 620 37.81 13.34 -5.77
N GLY A 621 38.70 12.70 -5.00
CA GLY A 621 39.14 13.18 -3.69
C GLY A 621 38.20 12.87 -2.52
N LEU A 622 37.15 12.07 -2.74
CA LEU A 622 36.16 11.67 -1.74
C LEU A 622 36.57 10.35 -1.05
N LEU A 623 37.70 10.39 -0.33
CA LEU A 623 38.31 9.19 0.27
C LEU A 623 37.42 8.50 1.30
N GLN A 624 36.59 9.24 2.05
CA GLN A 624 35.64 8.64 3.01
C GLN A 624 34.62 7.74 2.30
N ARG A 625 34.02 8.22 1.20
CA ARG A 625 33.06 7.45 0.41
C ARG A 625 33.73 6.28 -0.32
N ALA A 626 34.97 6.46 -0.78
CA ALA A 626 35.74 5.37 -1.38
C ALA A 626 35.95 4.20 -0.40
N LEU A 627 36.32 4.50 0.86
CA LEU A 627 36.52 3.50 1.92
C LEU A 627 35.23 2.74 2.29
N GLU A 628 34.05 3.38 2.24
CA GLU A 628 32.76 2.69 2.46
C GLU A 628 32.43 1.65 1.38
N HIS A 629 33.04 1.77 0.20
CA HIS A 629 32.74 0.93 -0.96
C HIS A 629 33.85 -0.06 -1.32
N TYR A 630 35.07 0.12 -0.83
CA TYR A 630 36.12 -0.88 -0.99
C TYR A 630 35.81 -2.14 -0.18
N THR A 631 36.00 -3.28 -0.84
CA THR A 631 35.88 -4.62 -0.24
C THR A 631 37.21 -5.35 -0.15
N ASP A 632 38.22 -4.90 -0.91
CA ASP A 632 39.56 -5.48 -0.90
C ASP A 632 40.44 -4.79 0.16
N LEU A 633 41.03 -5.59 1.03
CA LEU A 633 41.94 -5.16 2.08
C LEU A 633 43.17 -4.40 1.54
N TYR A 634 43.61 -4.69 0.32
CA TYR A 634 44.71 -3.96 -0.31
C TYR A 634 44.36 -2.49 -0.57
N ASP A 635 43.18 -2.24 -1.15
CA ASP A 635 42.70 -0.88 -1.44
C ASP A 635 42.33 -0.13 -0.16
N ILE A 636 41.75 -0.81 0.82
CA ILE A 636 41.46 -0.25 2.14
C ILE A 636 42.76 0.22 2.82
N LYS A 637 43.80 -0.62 2.86
CA LYS A 637 45.11 -0.23 3.44
C LYS A 637 45.73 0.97 2.74
N ARG A 638 45.64 1.04 1.40
CA ARG A 638 46.15 2.17 0.63
C ARG A 638 45.44 3.47 1.02
N ALA A 639 44.12 3.45 1.10
CA ALA A 639 43.32 4.65 1.35
C ALA A 639 43.29 5.08 2.83
N VAL A 640 43.25 4.14 3.79
CA VAL A 640 43.18 4.42 5.25
C VAL A 640 44.42 5.15 5.77
N VAL A 641 45.58 4.97 5.12
CA VAL A 641 46.84 5.64 5.51
C VAL A 641 46.77 7.17 5.36
N HIS A 642 45.89 7.69 4.50
CA HIS A 642 45.70 9.13 4.29
C HIS A 642 44.80 9.79 5.34
N THR A 643 45.10 9.56 6.62
CA THR A 643 44.31 10.03 7.77
C THR A 643 44.07 11.54 7.84
N HIS A 644 44.94 12.36 7.26
CA HIS A 644 44.77 13.83 7.18
C HIS A 644 43.59 14.26 6.31
N LEU A 645 43.12 13.40 5.40
CA LEU A 645 41.99 13.68 4.51
C LEU A 645 40.68 13.07 5.03
N LEU A 646 40.73 12.36 6.16
CA LEU A 646 39.61 11.64 6.74
C LEU A 646 39.15 12.32 8.04
N ASN A 647 37.84 12.33 8.30
CA ASN A 647 37.32 12.81 9.57
C ASN A 647 37.68 11.78 10.67
N PRO A 648 38.38 12.19 11.76
CA PRO A 648 38.79 11.29 12.83
C PRO A 648 37.63 10.51 13.48
N GLU A 649 36.48 11.14 13.72
CA GLU A 649 35.33 10.48 14.36
C GLU A 649 34.68 9.43 13.45
N TRP A 650 34.56 9.75 12.17
CA TRP A 650 34.03 8.82 11.16
C TRP A 650 34.97 7.62 11.01
N LEU A 651 36.28 7.86 10.94
CA LEU A 651 37.28 6.80 10.79
C LEU A 651 37.24 5.84 11.98
N VAL A 652 37.12 6.35 13.21
CA VAL A 652 36.95 5.50 14.41
C VAL A 652 35.71 4.62 14.29
N ASN A 653 34.57 5.14 13.82
CA ASN A 653 33.35 4.36 13.65
C ASN A 653 33.44 3.33 12.51
N TYR A 654 34.17 3.66 11.44
CA TYR A 654 34.37 2.78 10.28
C TYR A 654 35.09 1.47 10.67
N PHE A 655 36.03 1.52 11.61
CA PHE A 655 36.69 0.31 12.13
C PHE A 655 35.71 -0.69 12.77
N GLY A 656 34.54 -0.24 13.25
CA GLY A 656 33.49 -1.16 13.73
C GLY A 656 32.78 -1.96 12.64
N SER A 657 32.94 -1.58 11.36
CA SER A 657 32.40 -2.30 10.20
C SER A 657 33.38 -3.31 9.60
N LEU A 658 34.67 -3.24 10.00
CA LEU A 658 35.73 -4.13 9.54
C LEU A 658 35.77 -5.41 10.39
N SER A 659 36.32 -6.49 9.83
CA SER A 659 36.60 -7.70 10.61
C SER A 659 37.73 -7.46 11.62
N VAL A 660 37.86 -8.35 12.60
CA VAL A 660 38.92 -8.29 13.63
C VAL A 660 40.32 -8.36 12.99
N GLU A 661 40.49 -9.22 11.99
CA GLU A 661 41.76 -9.38 11.26
C GLU A 661 42.08 -8.15 10.42
N ASP A 662 41.11 -7.65 9.63
CA ASP A 662 41.29 -6.48 8.76
C ASP A 662 41.57 -5.22 9.58
N SER A 663 40.90 -5.07 10.73
CA SER A 663 41.12 -3.96 11.67
C SER A 663 42.56 -3.95 12.20
N MET A 664 43.09 -5.10 12.60
CA MET A 664 44.47 -5.22 13.08
C MET A 664 45.49 -4.92 11.98
N GLU A 665 45.23 -5.37 10.75
CA GLU A 665 46.13 -5.08 9.63
C GLU A 665 46.06 -3.62 9.17
N CYS A 666 44.89 -2.97 9.25
CA CYS A 666 44.73 -1.55 9.00
C CYS A 666 45.42 -0.70 10.07
N LEU A 667 45.30 -1.05 11.36
CA LEU A 667 46.02 -0.38 12.45
C LEU A 667 47.55 -0.52 12.29
N ARG A 668 48.04 -1.70 11.89
CA ARG A 668 49.45 -1.92 11.53
C ARG A 668 49.87 -1.00 10.39
N ALA A 669 49.10 -0.94 9.30
CA ALA A 669 49.41 -0.10 8.14
C ALA A 669 49.44 1.40 8.52
N MET A 670 48.49 1.86 9.33
CA MET A 670 48.44 3.24 9.83
C MET A 670 49.67 3.59 10.68
N LEU A 671 50.06 2.71 11.61
CA LEU A 671 51.24 2.92 12.45
C LEU A 671 52.54 2.83 11.64
N SER A 672 52.65 1.90 10.69
CA SER A 672 53.81 1.80 9.79
C SER A 672 54.01 3.04 8.92
N ALA A 673 52.93 3.68 8.48
CA ALA A 673 53.01 4.85 7.61
C ALA A 673 53.45 6.12 8.33
N ASN A 674 52.80 6.47 9.44
CA ASN A 674 53.19 7.63 10.24
C ASN A 674 52.70 7.51 11.68
N ILE A 675 53.58 7.04 12.58
CA ILE A 675 53.29 6.84 13.99
C ILE A 675 52.79 8.14 14.64
N ARG A 676 53.49 9.28 14.48
CA ARG A 676 53.15 10.52 15.21
C ARG A 676 51.76 11.05 14.88
N GLN A 677 51.39 10.96 13.61
CA GLN A 677 50.12 11.50 13.13
C GLN A 677 48.94 10.56 13.45
N ASN A 678 49.16 9.25 13.32
CA ASN A 678 48.08 8.27 13.43
C ASN A 678 47.88 7.73 14.85
N LEU A 679 48.82 7.99 15.76
CA LEU A 679 48.80 7.45 17.11
C LEU A 679 47.50 7.73 17.86
N GLN A 680 47.02 8.98 17.83
CA GLN A 680 45.83 9.39 18.56
C GLN A 680 44.57 8.66 18.05
N ILE A 681 44.44 8.51 16.73
CA ILE A 681 43.31 7.79 16.11
C ILE A 681 43.42 6.29 16.41
N CYS A 682 44.61 5.70 16.27
CA CYS A 682 44.83 4.29 16.61
C CYS A 682 44.52 3.99 18.09
N VAL A 683 44.84 4.91 19.00
CA VAL A 683 44.49 4.80 20.42
C VAL A 683 42.98 4.88 20.62
N GLN A 684 42.28 5.81 19.97
CA GLN A 684 40.81 5.92 20.07
C GLN A 684 40.09 4.67 19.53
N VAL A 685 40.55 4.11 18.40
CA VAL A 685 40.05 2.85 17.85
C VAL A 685 40.31 1.70 18.83
N ALA A 686 41.55 1.59 19.32
CA ALA A 686 41.93 0.56 20.28
C ALA A 686 41.07 0.66 21.56
N SER A 687 40.88 1.86 22.13
CA SER A 687 40.06 2.09 23.31
C SER A 687 38.57 1.83 23.11
N LYS A 688 38.04 1.95 21.88
CA LYS A 688 36.62 1.70 21.61
C LYS A 688 36.32 0.23 21.31
N TYR A 689 37.23 -0.47 20.65
CA TYR A 689 37.03 -1.85 20.17
C TYR A 689 37.94 -2.88 20.89
N HIS A 690 38.49 -2.55 22.07
CA HIS A 690 39.40 -3.44 22.81
C HIS A 690 38.79 -4.79 23.18
N GLU A 691 37.46 -4.87 23.38
CA GLU A 691 36.78 -6.12 23.70
C GLU A 691 36.81 -7.11 22.52
N GLN A 692 36.74 -6.61 21.29
CA GLN A 692 36.75 -7.42 20.06
C GLN A 692 38.16 -7.72 19.58
N LEU A 693 39.08 -6.74 19.68
CA LEU A 693 40.46 -6.85 19.21
C LEU A 693 41.40 -7.51 20.23
N THR A 694 40.95 -7.69 21.48
CA THR A 694 41.70 -8.14 22.66
C THR A 694 42.81 -7.19 23.12
N THR A 695 42.92 -7.01 24.43
CA THR A 695 43.95 -6.16 25.08
C THR A 695 45.37 -6.67 24.83
N GLN A 696 45.57 -7.98 24.73
CA GLN A 696 46.88 -8.58 24.48
C GLN A 696 47.41 -8.27 23.07
N ALA A 697 46.61 -8.47 22.03
CA ALA A 697 47.03 -8.21 20.65
C ALA A 697 47.31 -6.72 20.39
N LEU A 698 46.53 -5.83 21.00
CA LEU A 698 46.76 -4.38 20.94
C LEU A 698 48.02 -3.96 21.71
N THR A 699 48.31 -4.61 22.84
CA THR A 699 49.54 -4.38 23.61
C THR A 699 50.78 -4.79 22.80
N GLU A 700 50.77 -5.99 22.22
CA GLU A 700 51.84 -6.48 21.33
C GLU A 700 52.02 -5.58 20.10
N LEU A 701 50.92 -5.06 19.54
CA LEU A 701 50.96 -4.12 18.43
C LEU A 701 51.73 -2.85 18.81
N PHE A 702 51.34 -2.15 19.87
CA PHE A 702 52.03 -0.91 20.29
C PHE A 702 53.48 -1.16 20.73
N GLU A 703 53.77 -2.32 21.33
CA GLU A 703 55.13 -2.72 21.70
C GLU A 703 56.02 -2.99 20.48
N SER A 704 55.50 -3.63 19.43
CA SER A 704 56.24 -3.90 18.19
C SER A 704 56.73 -2.61 17.51
N PHE A 705 55.96 -1.53 17.61
CA PHE A 705 56.31 -0.19 17.11
C PHE A 705 57.05 0.67 18.14
N LYS A 706 57.40 0.15 19.32
CA LYS A 706 58.06 0.86 20.43
C LYS A 706 57.32 2.13 20.90
N SER A 707 55.99 2.17 20.73
CA SER A 707 55.17 3.34 21.07
C SER A 707 54.65 3.26 22.50
N PHE A 708 55.51 3.59 23.46
CA PHE A 708 55.14 3.60 24.89
C PHE A 708 54.11 4.70 25.23
N GLU A 709 54.09 5.79 24.45
CA GLU A 709 53.10 6.87 24.59
C GLU A 709 51.70 6.41 24.15
N GLY A 710 51.58 5.69 23.03
CA GLY A 710 50.32 5.09 22.60
C GLY A 710 49.81 4.03 23.57
N LEU A 711 50.73 3.17 24.04
CA LEU A 711 50.41 2.16 25.04
C LEU A 711 49.92 2.79 26.34
N PHE A 712 50.52 3.91 26.77
CA PHE A 712 50.07 4.66 27.96
C PHE A 712 48.64 5.19 27.78
N TYR A 713 48.34 5.92 26.70
CA TYR A 713 46.99 6.47 26.51
C TYR A 713 45.92 5.38 26.32
N PHE A 714 46.25 4.30 25.60
CA PHE A 714 45.35 3.15 25.43
C PHE A 714 45.06 2.46 26.76
N LEU A 715 46.11 2.01 27.47
CA LEU A 715 45.94 1.31 28.74
C LEU A 715 45.32 2.21 29.81
N GLY A 716 45.58 3.52 29.79
CA GLY A 716 44.96 4.49 30.72
C GLY A 716 43.44 4.57 30.60
N SER A 717 42.89 4.33 29.40
CA SER A 717 41.44 4.25 29.20
C SER A 717 40.80 2.98 29.78
N ILE A 718 41.59 1.92 29.98
CA ILE A 718 41.11 0.57 30.36
C ILE A 718 41.49 0.22 31.81
N VAL A 719 42.60 0.74 32.32
CA VAL A 719 43.22 0.32 33.59
C VAL A 719 42.29 0.49 34.80
N ASN A 720 41.41 1.50 34.82
CA ASN A 720 40.46 1.70 35.92
C ASN A 720 39.35 0.63 35.96
N PHE A 721 39.11 -0.05 34.83
CA PHE A 721 38.04 -1.05 34.67
C PHE A 721 38.57 -2.49 34.61
N SER A 722 39.85 -2.68 34.27
CA SER A 722 40.47 -4.01 34.18
C SER A 722 40.91 -4.53 35.54
N GLN A 723 40.73 -5.83 35.79
CA GLN A 723 41.28 -6.54 36.95
C GLN A 723 42.53 -7.37 36.61
N ASP A 724 43.02 -7.31 35.38
CA ASP A 724 44.15 -8.12 34.91
C ASP A 724 45.50 -7.57 35.43
N PRO A 725 46.26 -8.36 36.21
CA PRO A 725 47.56 -7.94 36.73
C PRO A 725 48.56 -7.50 35.66
N GLU A 726 48.49 -8.07 34.46
CA GLU A 726 49.43 -7.75 33.37
C GLU A 726 49.15 -6.37 32.75
N VAL A 727 47.87 -6.01 32.60
CA VAL A 727 47.43 -4.68 32.12
C VAL A 727 47.92 -3.58 33.04
N HIS A 728 47.76 -3.77 34.36
CA HIS A 728 48.22 -2.80 35.36
C HIS A 728 49.75 -2.68 35.37
N PHE A 729 50.47 -3.79 35.27
CA PHE A 729 51.93 -3.80 35.19
C PHE A 729 52.44 -3.08 33.94
N LYS A 730 51.87 -3.38 32.76
CA LYS A 730 52.24 -2.75 31.49
C LYS A 730 51.90 -1.26 31.47
N TYR A 731 50.81 -0.85 32.10
CA TYR A 731 50.48 0.58 32.27
C TYR A 731 51.50 1.30 33.14
N ILE A 732 51.89 0.73 34.27
CA ILE A 732 52.96 1.26 35.14
C ILE A 732 54.28 1.37 34.36
N GLN A 733 54.62 0.34 33.57
CA GLN A 733 55.82 0.35 32.74
C GLN A 733 55.78 1.44 31.67
N ALA A 734 54.64 1.64 31.00
CA ALA A 734 54.46 2.67 30.00
C ALA A 734 54.54 4.07 30.62
N ALA A 735 53.82 4.32 31.72
CA ALA A 735 53.83 5.59 32.46
C ALA A 735 55.22 5.96 33.00
N CYS A 736 55.99 4.97 33.46
CA CYS A 736 57.36 5.16 33.91
C CYS A 736 58.29 5.58 32.76
N LYS A 737 58.14 4.97 31.56
CA LYS A 737 58.96 5.29 30.39
C LYS A 737 58.58 6.61 29.72
N THR A 738 57.33 7.05 29.85
CA THR A 738 56.85 8.34 29.35
C THR A 738 57.10 9.50 30.33
N GLY A 739 57.60 9.22 31.54
CA GLY A 739 57.91 10.24 32.55
C GLY A 739 56.69 10.74 33.34
N GLN A 740 55.54 10.07 33.24
CA GLN A 740 54.29 10.45 33.93
C GLN A 740 54.24 9.92 35.37
N ILE A 741 55.13 10.43 36.24
CA ILE A 741 55.35 9.91 37.60
C ILE A 741 54.10 10.01 38.49
N LYS A 742 53.28 11.06 38.33
CA LYS A 742 52.04 11.26 39.11
C LYS A 742 51.01 10.16 38.85
N GLU A 743 50.97 9.64 37.63
CA GLU A 743 50.03 8.58 37.27
C GLU A 743 50.51 7.21 37.77
N VAL A 744 51.83 6.99 37.79
CA VAL A 744 52.45 5.85 38.48
C VAL A 744 52.11 5.88 39.97
N GLU A 745 52.24 7.04 40.63
CA GLU A 745 51.85 7.25 42.03
C GLU A 745 50.38 6.89 42.27
N ARG A 746 49.48 7.42 41.42
CA ARG A 746 48.05 7.20 41.50
C ARG A 746 47.69 5.71 41.41
N ILE A 747 48.19 4.98 40.41
CA ILE A 747 47.89 3.56 40.25
C ILE A 747 48.47 2.72 41.37
N CYS A 748 49.71 3.02 41.79
CA CYS A 748 50.31 2.35 42.94
C CYS A 748 49.52 2.60 44.25
N ARG A 749 48.81 3.72 44.36
CA ARG A 749 47.94 4.01 45.51
C ARG A 749 46.57 3.33 45.39
N GLU A 750 45.92 3.47 44.24
CA GLU A 750 44.50 3.15 44.03
C GLU A 750 44.23 1.70 43.57
N SER A 751 45.15 1.08 42.81
CA SER A 751 44.91 -0.23 42.19
C SER A 751 45.33 -1.40 43.09
N ASN A 752 44.48 -2.41 43.27
CA ASN A 752 44.79 -3.66 43.99
C ASN A 752 45.14 -4.84 43.06
N CYS A 753 45.16 -4.63 41.74
CA CYS A 753 45.16 -5.72 40.77
C CYS A 753 46.56 -6.11 40.27
N TYR A 754 47.60 -5.30 40.49
CA TYR A 754 48.96 -5.62 40.05
C TYR A 754 49.70 -6.53 41.03
N ASP A 755 50.66 -7.31 40.52
CA ASP A 755 51.58 -8.09 41.34
C ASP A 755 52.55 -7.17 42.11
N PRO A 756 52.45 -7.12 43.46
CA PRO A 756 53.24 -6.20 44.28
C PRO A 756 54.76 -6.46 44.21
N GLU A 757 55.19 -7.71 44.08
CA GLU A 757 56.62 -8.04 44.03
C GLU A 757 57.25 -7.63 42.70
N ARG A 758 56.54 -7.91 41.60
CA ARG A 758 56.98 -7.56 40.25
C ARG A 758 57.06 -6.04 40.05
N VAL A 759 56.07 -5.29 40.54
CA VAL A 759 56.07 -3.82 40.51
C VAL A 759 57.15 -3.24 41.42
N LYS A 760 57.32 -3.77 42.64
CA LYS A 760 58.40 -3.37 43.57
C LYS A 760 59.78 -3.50 42.91
N ASN A 761 60.06 -4.66 42.30
CA ASN A 761 61.34 -4.92 41.67
C ASN A 761 61.58 -4.00 40.45
N PHE A 762 60.56 -3.80 39.62
CA PHE A 762 60.63 -2.86 38.49
C PHE A 762 60.91 -1.41 38.94
N LEU A 763 60.20 -0.91 39.97
CA LEU A 763 60.41 0.44 40.49
C LEU A 763 61.80 0.64 41.12
N LYS A 764 62.35 -0.40 41.77
CA LYS A 764 63.74 -0.40 42.29
C LYS A 764 64.78 -0.29 41.17
N GLU A 765 64.54 -0.96 40.04
CA GLU A 765 65.41 -0.90 38.85
C GLU A 765 65.27 0.42 38.08
N ALA A 766 64.05 0.95 37.99
CA ALA A 766 63.74 2.15 37.22
C ALA A 766 64.36 3.45 37.80
N LYS A 767 64.74 3.47 39.08
CA LYS A 767 65.41 4.59 39.77
C LYS A 767 64.74 5.95 39.47
N LEU A 768 63.45 6.05 39.76
CA LEU A 768 62.66 7.27 39.56
C LEU A 768 63.25 8.47 40.32
N THR A 769 63.06 9.68 39.78
CA THR A 769 63.48 10.93 40.43
C THR A 769 62.70 11.20 41.73
N ASP A 770 61.45 10.76 41.77
CA ASP A 770 60.60 10.76 42.97
C ASP A 770 60.32 9.30 43.37
N GLN A 771 60.67 8.97 44.61
CA GLN A 771 60.57 7.61 45.16
C GLN A 771 59.21 7.35 45.82
N LEU A 772 58.31 8.33 45.83
CA LEU A 772 56.98 8.23 46.42
C LEU A 772 56.15 7.02 45.89
N PRO A 773 56.15 6.68 44.58
CA PRO A 773 55.45 5.50 44.11
C PRO A 773 55.98 4.19 44.72
N LEU A 774 57.31 4.06 44.88
CA LEU A 774 57.92 2.90 45.53
C LEU A 774 57.55 2.84 47.01
N ILE A 775 57.53 3.99 47.69
CA ILE A 775 57.13 4.11 49.09
C ILE A 775 55.68 3.64 49.28
N ILE A 776 54.76 4.05 48.41
CA ILE A 776 53.34 3.67 48.48
C ILE A 776 53.15 2.16 48.30
N VAL A 777 53.79 1.55 47.29
CA VAL A 777 53.70 0.08 47.08
C VAL A 777 54.24 -0.66 48.29
N CYS A 778 55.38 -0.22 48.84
CA CYS A 778 55.98 -0.88 49.99
C CYS A 778 55.18 -0.72 51.29
N ASP A 779 54.56 0.45 51.55
CA ASP A 779 53.70 0.66 52.72
C ASP A 779 52.40 -0.17 52.63
N ARG A 780 51.75 -0.16 51.46
CA ARG A 780 50.43 -0.79 51.28
C ARG A 780 50.48 -2.32 51.36
N PHE A 781 51.61 -2.92 51.02
CA PHE A 781 51.82 -4.38 51.03
C PHE A 781 52.82 -4.87 52.10
N ASP A 782 53.07 -4.05 53.14
CA ASP A 782 53.90 -4.40 54.30
C ASP A 782 55.39 -4.73 53.98
N PHE A 783 55.91 -4.27 52.83
CA PHE A 783 57.35 -4.35 52.48
C PHE A 783 58.17 -3.19 53.07
N VAL A 784 57.77 -2.66 54.23
CA VAL A 784 58.38 -1.47 54.85
C VAL A 784 59.84 -1.70 55.21
N HIS A 785 60.19 -2.89 55.69
CA HIS A 785 61.57 -3.25 56.03
C HIS A 785 62.49 -3.24 54.79
N ASP A 786 62.05 -3.84 53.68
CA ASP A 786 62.75 -3.84 52.38
C ASP A 786 62.96 -2.43 51.83
N LEU A 787 61.97 -1.54 52.02
CA LEU A 787 62.01 -0.14 51.60
C LEU A 787 63.08 0.64 52.37
N VAL A 788 63.10 0.50 53.70
CA VAL A 788 64.08 1.19 54.57
C VAL A 788 65.50 0.75 54.20
N LEU A 789 65.72 -0.55 54.00
CA LEU A 789 67.00 -1.09 53.54
C LEU A 789 67.44 -0.50 52.20
N TYR A 790 66.53 -0.41 51.23
CA TYR A 790 66.82 0.14 49.90
C TYR A 790 67.11 1.65 49.95
N LEU A 791 66.28 2.43 50.64
CA LEU A 791 66.44 3.88 50.74
C LEU A 791 67.72 4.25 51.49
N TYR A 792 68.07 3.52 52.55
CA TYR A 792 69.30 3.77 53.30
C TYR A 792 70.54 3.40 52.48
N ARG A 793 70.59 2.22 51.84
CA ARG A 793 71.73 1.80 50.99
C ARG A 793 71.99 2.74 49.81
N ASN A 794 70.96 3.45 49.33
CA ASN A 794 71.08 4.42 48.22
C ASN A 794 71.25 5.88 48.69
N ASN A 795 71.52 6.13 49.97
CA ASN A 795 71.70 7.49 50.56
C ASN A 795 70.45 8.41 50.45
N LEU A 796 69.25 7.83 50.46
CA LEU A 796 67.96 8.55 50.31
C LEU A 796 67.27 8.79 51.66
N GLN A 797 68.01 9.23 52.68
CA GLN A 797 67.51 9.41 54.05
C GLN A 797 66.35 10.43 54.15
N LYS A 798 66.38 11.49 53.32
CA LYS A 798 65.30 12.49 53.25
C LYS A 798 63.93 11.86 52.90
N TYR A 799 63.92 10.80 52.10
CA TYR A 799 62.68 10.11 51.74
C TYR A 799 62.17 9.21 52.86
N ILE A 800 63.05 8.72 53.74
CA ILE A 800 62.67 8.01 54.97
C ILE A 800 61.97 9.00 55.92
N GLU A 801 62.53 10.20 56.09
CA GLU A 801 61.89 11.27 56.86
C GLU A 801 60.54 11.69 56.27
N ILE A 802 60.46 11.89 54.95
CA ILE A 802 59.21 12.24 54.26
C ILE A 802 58.16 11.13 54.39
N TYR A 803 58.56 9.85 54.30
CA TYR A 803 57.65 8.72 54.45
C TYR A 803 56.95 8.76 55.82
N VAL A 804 57.74 8.88 56.89
CA VAL A 804 57.21 8.88 58.24
C VAL A 804 56.50 10.19 58.59
N GLN A 805 56.92 11.34 58.06
CA GLN A 805 56.28 12.63 58.39
C GLN A 805 55.01 12.89 57.58
N LYS A 806 54.98 12.51 56.30
CA LYS A 806 53.93 12.95 55.35
C LYS A 806 53.07 11.82 54.80
N VAL A 807 53.58 10.59 54.73
CA VAL A 807 52.88 9.48 54.08
C VAL A 807 52.15 8.63 55.11
N ASN A 808 52.88 8.06 56.07
CA ASN A 808 52.28 7.22 57.10
C ASN A 808 53.04 7.30 58.43
N PRO A 809 52.67 8.26 59.31
CA PRO A 809 53.27 8.42 60.62
C PRO A 809 53.16 7.19 61.51
N SER A 810 52.09 6.39 61.37
CA SER A 810 51.84 5.23 62.23
C SER A 810 52.88 4.11 62.06
N ARG A 811 53.58 4.07 60.93
CA ARG A 811 54.63 3.10 60.62
C ARG A 811 56.00 3.44 61.18
N LEU A 812 56.14 4.56 61.90
CA LEU A 812 57.38 4.95 62.60
C LEU A 812 58.01 3.78 63.40
N PRO A 813 57.27 2.97 64.19
CA PRO A 813 57.84 1.86 64.95
C PRO A 813 58.64 0.87 64.09
N VAL A 814 58.06 0.44 62.97
CA VAL A 814 58.65 -0.53 62.05
C VAL A 814 59.84 0.08 61.30
N VAL A 815 59.77 1.37 60.95
CA VAL A 815 60.86 2.10 60.31
C VAL A 815 62.04 2.26 61.25
N VAL A 816 61.79 2.62 62.51
CA VAL A 816 62.83 2.69 63.56
C VAL A 816 63.45 1.32 63.77
N GLY A 817 62.65 0.26 63.81
CA GLY A 817 63.14 -1.12 63.84
C GLY A 817 64.07 -1.44 62.67
N GLY A 818 63.66 -1.13 61.44
CA GLY A 818 64.50 -1.32 60.25
C GLY A 818 65.76 -0.46 60.23
N LEU A 819 65.73 0.77 60.74
CA LEU A 819 66.92 1.63 60.87
C LEU A 819 67.90 1.10 61.93
N LEU A 820 67.40 0.52 63.01
CA LEU A 820 68.22 -0.13 64.03
C LEU A 820 68.90 -1.40 63.49
N ASP A 821 68.23 -2.16 62.61
CA ASP A 821 68.81 -3.36 61.98
C ASP A 821 69.95 -3.03 60.99
N VAL A 822 70.09 -1.76 60.58
CA VAL A 822 71.13 -1.29 59.64
C VAL A 822 72.18 -0.41 60.34
N ASP A 823 72.23 -0.47 61.68
CA ASP A 823 73.17 0.30 62.52
C ASP A 823 73.16 1.81 62.23
N CYS A 824 71.97 2.39 62.00
CA CYS A 824 71.83 3.83 61.81
C CYS A 824 72.24 4.59 63.09
N SER A 825 72.83 5.79 62.94
CA SER A 825 73.24 6.62 64.07
C SER A 825 72.06 6.98 64.98
N GLU A 826 72.22 6.83 66.29
CA GLU A 826 71.16 7.11 67.27
C GLU A 826 70.60 8.54 67.15
N ASP A 827 71.42 9.52 66.76
CA ASP A 827 71.00 10.93 66.62
C ASP A 827 69.97 11.11 65.51
N VAL A 828 70.09 10.36 64.40
CA VAL A 828 69.11 10.39 63.30
C VAL A 828 67.80 9.76 63.75
N ILE A 829 67.86 8.65 64.49
CA ILE A 829 66.66 7.99 65.04
C ILE A 829 65.97 8.91 66.06
N LYS A 830 66.72 9.53 66.98
CA LYS A 830 66.21 10.50 67.96
C LYS A 830 65.56 11.71 67.27
N SER A 831 66.22 12.27 66.25
CA SER A 831 65.67 13.36 65.44
C SER A 831 64.37 12.96 64.75
N LEU A 832 64.33 11.78 64.14
CA LEU A 832 63.13 11.26 63.45
C LEU A 832 61.93 11.12 64.41
N ILE A 833 62.15 10.57 65.60
CA ILE A 833 61.13 10.40 66.63
C ILE A 833 60.64 11.75 67.18
N LEU A 834 61.53 12.73 67.34
CA LEU A 834 61.18 14.07 67.82
C LEU A 834 60.37 14.89 66.80
N VAL A 835 60.69 14.74 65.50
CA VAL A 835 60.04 15.51 64.44
C VAL A 835 58.62 15.01 64.16
N VAL A 836 58.36 13.71 64.32
CA VAL A 836 57.05 13.10 64.10
C VAL A 836 56.21 13.26 65.38
N ARG A 837 55.42 14.33 65.48
CA ARG A 837 54.55 14.56 66.65
C ARG A 837 53.21 13.80 66.54
N GLY A 838 53.04 12.77 67.37
CA GLY A 838 51.73 12.36 67.89
C GLY A 838 50.78 11.52 67.03
N GLN A 839 51.26 10.73 66.06
CA GLN A 839 50.39 9.87 65.22
C GLN A 839 50.93 8.44 65.01
N PHE A 840 51.54 7.83 66.04
CA PHE A 840 51.94 6.42 66.03
C PHE A 840 51.73 5.80 67.42
N SER A 841 51.61 4.47 67.47
CA SER A 841 51.45 3.74 68.72
C SER A 841 52.75 3.77 69.52
N THR A 842 52.69 4.37 70.71
CA THR A 842 53.80 4.37 71.66
C THR A 842 54.16 2.94 72.07
N ASP A 843 53.16 2.06 72.24
CA ASP A 843 53.36 0.65 72.60
C ASP A 843 54.13 -0.11 71.52
N GLU A 844 53.81 0.10 70.23
CA GLU A 844 54.51 -0.57 69.12
C GLU A 844 55.95 -0.08 68.98
N LEU A 845 56.20 1.23 69.15
CA LEU A 845 57.55 1.79 69.11
C LEU A 845 58.41 1.21 70.24
N VAL A 846 57.84 1.18 71.45
CA VAL A 846 58.52 0.63 72.63
C VAL A 846 58.80 -0.85 72.42
N ALA A 847 57.86 -1.63 71.87
CA ALA A 847 58.05 -3.04 71.57
C ALA A 847 59.16 -3.30 70.52
N GLU A 848 59.20 -2.53 69.42
CA GLU A 848 60.21 -2.70 68.37
C GLU A 848 61.62 -2.33 68.84
N VAL A 849 61.74 -1.35 69.75
CA VAL A 849 63.01 -0.96 70.38
C VAL A 849 63.39 -1.91 71.53
N GLU A 850 62.41 -2.45 72.26
CA GLU A 850 62.56 -3.45 73.34
C GLU A 850 63.06 -4.78 72.80
N LYS A 851 62.50 -5.28 71.69
CA LYS A 851 62.98 -6.50 71.01
C LYS A 851 64.47 -6.44 70.66
N ARG A 852 64.99 -5.24 70.41
CA ARG A 852 66.39 -4.97 70.03
C ARG A 852 67.26 -4.55 71.22
N ASN A 853 66.75 -4.61 72.45
CA ASN A 853 67.43 -4.23 73.70
C ASN A 853 67.96 -2.78 73.71
N ARG A 854 67.27 -1.84 73.06
CA ARG A 854 67.68 -0.42 72.95
C ARG A 854 66.71 0.56 73.62
N LEU A 855 65.91 0.11 74.59
CA LEU A 855 64.86 0.91 75.27
C LEU A 855 65.31 2.28 75.80
N LYS A 856 66.57 2.40 76.25
CA LYS A 856 67.14 3.67 76.75
C LYS A 856 67.16 4.78 75.71
N LEU A 857 67.11 4.45 74.41
CA LEU A 857 67.07 5.44 73.33
C LEU A 857 65.81 6.32 73.37
N LEU A 858 64.70 5.78 73.88
CA LEU A 858 63.42 6.49 73.99
C LEU A 858 63.30 7.37 75.24
N LEU A 859 64.23 7.27 76.19
CA LEU A 859 64.13 7.94 77.50
C LEU A 859 63.90 9.45 77.41
N PRO A 860 64.69 10.24 76.63
CA PRO A 860 64.51 11.69 76.56
C PRO A 860 63.15 12.08 75.96
N TRP A 861 62.62 11.25 75.06
CA TRP A 861 61.35 11.48 74.41
C TRP A 861 60.17 11.14 75.34
N LEU A 862 60.24 10.02 76.06
CA LEU A 862 59.22 9.62 77.05
C LEU A 862 59.12 10.63 78.22
N GLU A 863 60.25 11.13 78.71
CA GLU A 863 60.27 12.14 79.79
C GLU A 863 59.69 13.49 79.33
N SER A 864 59.99 13.92 78.10
CA SER A 864 59.38 15.11 77.49
C SER A 864 57.86 14.98 77.39
N ARG A 865 57.35 13.80 76.99
CA ARG A 865 55.91 13.54 76.87
C ARG A 865 55.18 13.64 78.22
N ILE A 866 55.81 13.16 79.29
CA ILE A 866 55.26 13.26 80.65
C ILE A 866 55.29 14.71 81.15
N HIS A 867 56.36 15.46 80.87
CA HIS A 867 56.44 16.87 81.22
C HIS A 867 55.39 17.72 80.48
N GLU A 868 55.03 17.32 79.26
CA GLU A 868 53.93 17.90 78.47
C GLU A 868 52.52 17.49 78.96
N GLY A 869 52.42 16.68 80.02
CA GLY A 869 51.15 16.27 80.64
C GLY A 869 50.46 15.09 79.94
N CYS A 870 51.19 14.25 79.21
CA CYS A 870 50.62 13.06 78.56
C CYS A 870 50.19 12.02 79.60
N GLU A 871 48.90 11.66 79.62
CA GLU A 871 48.30 10.66 80.53
C GLU A 871 48.29 9.23 79.94
N GLU A 872 48.95 8.99 78.80
CA GLU A 872 48.88 7.74 78.06
C GLU A 872 49.53 6.56 78.82
N PRO A 873 48.83 5.42 79.03
CA PRO A 873 49.39 4.29 79.78
C PRO A 873 50.65 3.70 79.16
N ALA A 874 50.73 3.59 77.84
CA ALA A 874 51.88 3.09 77.09
C ALA A 874 53.19 3.82 77.42
N THR A 875 53.13 5.16 77.47
CA THR A 875 54.27 6.04 77.79
C THR A 875 54.78 5.77 79.21
N HIS A 876 53.85 5.67 80.16
CA HIS A 876 54.17 5.42 81.55
C HIS A 876 54.61 3.99 81.83
N ASN A 877 54.07 3.01 81.10
CA ASN A 877 54.49 1.62 81.14
C ASN A 877 55.95 1.49 80.67
N ALA A 878 56.28 2.11 79.54
CA ALA A 878 57.63 2.11 78.99
C ALA A 878 58.63 2.79 79.94
N LEU A 879 58.26 3.92 80.54
CA LEU A 879 59.10 4.60 81.53
C LEU A 879 59.25 3.77 82.81
N ALA A 880 58.18 3.15 83.31
CA ALA A 880 58.24 2.24 84.45
C ALA A 880 59.24 1.11 84.18
N LYS A 881 59.15 0.45 83.01
CA LYS A 881 60.13 -0.56 82.59
C LYS A 881 61.56 0.00 82.58
N ILE A 882 61.79 1.17 81.98
CA ILE A 882 63.14 1.78 81.92
C ILE A 882 63.68 2.14 83.32
N TYR A 883 62.85 2.66 84.22
CA TYR A 883 63.24 3.02 85.59
C TYR A 883 63.46 1.78 86.47
N ILE A 884 62.73 0.69 86.24
CA ILE A 884 63.01 -0.61 86.87
C ILE A 884 64.36 -1.15 86.37
N ASP A 885 64.60 -1.15 85.05
CA ASP A 885 65.86 -1.59 84.44
C ASP A 885 67.07 -0.77 84.87
N SER A 886 66.87 0.53 85.07
CA SER A 886 67.92 1.48 85.44
C SER A 886 68.02 1.71 86.95
N ASN A 887 67.20 1.01 87.75
CA ASN A 887 67.06 1.14 89.21
C ASN A 887 66.89 2.60 89.70
N ASN A 888 66.07 3.38 89.01
CA ASN A 888 65.82 4.79 89.31
C ASN A 888 64.49 4.98 90.06
N ASN A 889 64.51 4.81 91.40
CA ASN A 889 63.36 4.97 92.30
C ASN A 889 62.02 4.37 91.79
N PRO A 890 61.98 3.08 91.40
CA PRO A 890 60.81 2.49 90.75
C PRO A 890 59.59 2.41 91.67
N GLU A 891 59.76 2.14 92.96
CA GLU A 891 58.64 2.03 93.91
C GLU A 891 57.86 3.34 94.06
N ARG A 892 58.58 4.47 94.07
CA ARG A 892 57.96 5.80 94.14
C ARG A 892 57.16 6.09 92.88
N PHE A 893 57.71 5.76 91.71
CA PHE A 893 57.02 5.94 90.44
C PHE A 893 55.73 5.10 90.37
N LEU A 894 55.78 3.84 90.81
CA LEU A 894 54.60 2.95 90.81
C LEU A 894 53.51 3.43 91.80
N ARG A 895 53.87 4.02 92.95
CA ARG A 895 52.87 4.53 93.90
C ARG A 895 52.28 5.87 93.49
N GLU A 896 53.11 6.79 93.01
CA GLU A 896 52.71 8.19 92.77
C GLU A 896 52.09 8.40 91.39
N ASN A 897 52.40 7.56 90.40
CA ASN A 897 51.93 7.75 89.03
C ASN A 897 50.54 7.10 88.81
N PRO A 898 49.49 7.89 88.50
CA PRO A 898 48.13 7.38 88.33
C PRO A 898 47.79 6.97 86.90
N TYR A 899 48.76 6.89 85.98
CA TYR A 899 48.48 6.76 84.55
C TYR A 899 49.05 5.49 83.89
N TYR A 900 49.97 4.75 84.52
CA TYR A 900 50.44 3.46 83.96
C TYR A 900 49.40 2.34 84.09
N ASP A 901 49.45 1.34 83.21
CA ASP A 901 48.66 0.12 83.30
C ASP A 901 49.31 -0.86 84.29
N SER A 902 48.64 -1.02 85.42
CA SER A 902 49.02 -1.91 86.51
C SER A 902 49.17 -3.37 86.10
N CYS A 903 48.41 -3.87 85.12
CA CYS A 903 48.51 -5.26 84.69
C CYS A 903 49.74 -5.50 83.83
N VAL A 904 50.04 -4.60 82.90
CA VAL A 904 51.19 -4.71 81.98
C VAL A 904 52.51 -4.54 82.72
N VAL A 905 52.60 -3.51 83.57
CA VAL A 905 53.79 -3.27 84.39
C VAL A 905 53.92 -4.33 85.47
N GLY A 906 52.81 -4.78 86.07
CA GLY A 906 52.79 -5.88 87.03
C GLY A 906 53.37 -7.17 86.46
N LYS A 907 52.94 -7.59 85.27
CA LYS A 907 53.49 -8.78 84.57
C LYS A 907 54.97 -8.64 84.22
N TYR A 908 55.42 -7.42 83.91
CA TYR A 908 56.84 -7.16 83.68
C TYR A 908 57.66 -7.28 84.97
N CYS A 909 57.11 -6.78 86.08
CA CYS A 909 57.71 -6.86 87.41
C CYS A 909 57.76 -8.30 87.94
N GLU A 910 56.78 -9.17 87.67
CA GLU A 910 56.76 -10.57 88.15
C GLU A 910 58.09 -11.31 87.93
N LYS A 911 58.73 -11.12 86.77
CA LYS A 911 59.99 -11.78 86.41
C LYS A 911 61.24 -11.11 86.98
N ARG A 912 61.15 -9.87 87.47
CA ARG A 912 62.28 -9.05 87.95
C ARG A 912 62.23 -8.82 89.45
N ASP A 913 61.08 -8.37 89.96
CA ASP A 913 60.79 -8.16 91.37
C ASP A 913 59.28 -8.40 91.65
N PRO A 914 58.93 -9.54 92.28
CA PRO A 914 57.55 -9.86 92.66
C PRO A 914 56.91 -8.85 93.62
N HIS A 915 57.70 -8.11 94.41
CA HIS A 915 57.16 -7.12 95.34
C HIS A 915 56.67 -5.86 94.60
N LEU A 916 57.43 -5.39 93.61
CA LEU A 916 57.00 -4.29 92.75
C LEU A 916 55.78 -4.67 91.90
N ALA A 917 55.63 -5.96 91.55
CA ALA A 917 54.44 -6.46 90.88
C ALA A 917 53.19 -6.31 91.76
N CYS A 918 53.27 -6.69 93.04
CA CYS A 918 52.16 -6.49 93.99
C CYS A 918 51.76 -5.01 94.11
N VAL A 919 52.73 -4.09 94.18
CA VAL A 919 52.47 -2.64 94.25
C VAL A 919 51.78 -2.16 92.98
N ALA A 920 52.20 -2.64 91.82
CA ALA A 920 51.57 -2.30 90.55
C ALA A 920 50.11 -2.78 90.51
N TYR A 921 49.86 -4.05 90.81
CA TYR A 921 48.52 -4.65 90.77
C TYR A 921 47.56 -4.06 91.82
N GLU A 922 48.05 -3.74 93.02
CA GLU A 922 47.24 -3.15 94.10
C GLU A 922 46.63 -1.81 93.68
N ARG A 923 47.39 -0.99 92.95
CA ARG A 923 46.90 0.29 92.43
C ARG A 923 45.76 0.12 91.41
N GLY A 924 45.90 -0.85 90.51
CA GLY A 924 45.01 -1.01 89.35
C GLY A 924 43.74 -1.81 89.62
N GLN A 925 43.56 -2.30 90.85
CA GLN A 925 42.46 -3.19 91.23
C GLN A 925 42.41 -4.47 90.37
N CYS A 926 43.58 -4.98 89.94
CA CYS A 926 43.72 -6.22 89.16
C CYS A 926 43.70 -7.42 90.11
N ASP A 927 42.52 -7.69 90.66
CA ASP A 927 42.34 -8.59 91.79
C ASP A 927 42.81 -10.03 91.50
N GLN A 928 42.48 -10.57 90.33
CA GLN A 928 42.80 -11.96 89.97
C GLN A 928 44.30 -12.16 89.72
N GLU A 929 44.94 -11.23 89.01
CA GLU A 929 46.39 -11.26 88.77
C GLU A 929 47.19 -11.10 90.07
N LEU A 930 46.75 -10.24 90.99
CA LEU A 930 47.36 -10.08 92.31
C LEU A 930 47.23 -11.37 93.14
N ILE A 931 46.03 -11.98 93.16
CA ILE A 931 45.79 -13.29 93.79
C ILE A 931 46.74 -14.35 93.20
N ASN A 932 46.87 -14.41 91.87
CA ASN A 932 47.70 -15.41 91.20
C ASN A 932 49.19 -15.21 91.51
N VAL A 933 49.73 -13.99 91.40
CA VAL A 933 51.14 -13.71 91.72
C VAL A 933 51.45 -13.99 93.18
N CYS A 934 50.52 -13.64 94.08
CA CYS A 934 50.69 -13.94 95.49
C CYS A 934 50.56 -15.42 95.81
N ASN A 935 49.70 -16.18 95.12
CA ASN A 935 49.58 -17.62 95.29
C ASN A 935 50.81 -18.37 94.74
N GLU A 936 51.29 -17.99 93.56
CA GLU A 936 52.47 -18.61 92.93
C GLU A 936 53.76 -18.31 93.69
N ASN A 937 53.93 -17.08 94.19
CA ASN A 937 55.13 -16.65 94.92
C ASN A 937 54.99 -16.71 96.46
N SER A 938 53.91 -17.31 96.97
CA SER A 938 53.61 -17.43 98.41
C SER A 938 53.53 -16.10 99.18
N LEU A 939 53.12 -15.01 98.53
CA LEU A 939 52.96 -13.66 99.11
C LEU A 939 51.57 -13.47 99.76
N PHE A 940 51.13 -14.44 100.57
CA PHE A 940 49.80 -14.46 101.21
C PHE A 940 49.57 -13.28 102.17
N LYS A 941 50.65 -12.66 102.69
CA LYS A 941 50.59 -11.48 103.57
C LYS A 941 50.18 -10.20 102.82
N SER A 942 50.69 -10.01 101.61
CA SER A 942 50.27 -8.89 100.77
C SER A 942 48.84 -9.12 100.28
N LEU A 943 48.52 -10.37 99.95
CA LEU A 943 47.20 -10.76 99.49
C LEU A 943 46.11 -10.56 100.57
N SER A 944 46.37 -10.96 101.81
CA SER A 944 45.39 -10.81 102.90
C SER A 944 45.06 -9.35 103.18
N ARG A 945 46.07 -8.46 103.18
CA ARG A 945 45.88 -7.00 103.33
C ARG A 945 45.05 -6.41 102.19
N TYR A 946 45.31 -6.87 100.98
CA TYR A 946 44.61 -6.39 99.80
C TYR A 946 43.12 -6.77 99.82
N LEU A 947 42.79 -8.03 100.11
CA LEU A 947 41.41 -8.53 100.13
C LEU A 947 40.55 -7.85 101.20
N VAL A 948 41.11 -7.61 102.39
CA VAL A 948 40.38 -6.93 103.47
C VAL A 948 40.11 -5.46 103.11
N ARG A 949 41.08 -4.74 102.54
CA ARG A 949 40.88 -3.35 102.09
C ARG A 949 39.88 -3.21 100.95
N ARG A 950 39.75 -4.21 100.07
CA ARG A 950 38.91 -4.11 98.89
C ARG A 950 37.41 -4.21 99.18
N LYS A 951 37.03 -4.88 100.29
CA LYS A 951 35.64 -5.04 100.76
C LYS A 951 34.64 -5.58 99.71
N ASP A 952 35.11 -6.33 98.71
CA ASP A 952 34.25 -6.83 97.62
C ASP A 952 33.76 -8.28 97.87
N PRO A 953 32.45 -8.50 98.11
CA PRO A 953 31.90 -9.83 98.41
C PRO A 953 32.10 -10.86 97.29
N GLU A 954 32.08 -10.44 96.03
CA GLU A 954 32.25 -11.36 94.89
C GLU A 954 33.70 -11.85 94.80
N LEU A 955 34.65 -10.98 95.13
CA LEU A 955 36.07 -11.35 95.14
C LEU A 955 36.37 -12.35 96.25
N TRP A 956 35.88 -12.08 97.46
CA TRP A 956 35.95 -13.01 98.58
C TRP A 956 35.32 -14.35 98.25
N ALA A 957 34.17 -14.37 97.58
CA ALA A 957 33.55 -15.61 97.13
C ALA A 957 34.48 -16.40 96.19
N SER A 958 35.19 -15.75 95.28
CA SER A 958 36.10 -16.42 94.33
C SER A 958 37.33 -17.08 94.99
N VAL A 959 37.95 -16.43 95.98
CA VAL A 959 39.14 -16.98 96.66
C VAL A 959 38.78 -17.99 97.75
N LEU A 960 37.53 -17.93 98.24
CA LEU A 960 36.99 -18.84 99.27
C LEU A 960 36.23 -20.05 98.70
N LEU A 961 36.15 -20.21 97.36
CA LEU A 961 35.59 -21.40 96.71
C LEU A 961 36.28 -22.68 97.20
N GLU A 962 35.50 -23.72 97.49
CA GLU A 962 36.02 -24.99 98.02
C GLU A 962 36.95 -25.73 97.06
N SER A 963 36.86 -25.42 95.76
CA SER A 963 37.74 -25.93 94.71
C SER A 963 39.10 -25.23 94.63
N ASN A 964 39.35 -24.13 95.36
CA ASN A 964 40.62 -23.40 95.33
C ASN A 964 41.66 -24.02 96.31
N PRO A 965 42.82 -24.51 95.83
CA PRO A 965 43.83 -25.15 96.68
C PRO A 965 44.53 -24.20 97.66
N PHE A 966 44.53 -22.88 97.40
CA PHE A 966 45.21 -21.88 98.24
C PHE A 966 44.30 -21.23 99.31
N ARG A 967 43.11 -21.79 99.52
CA ARG A 967 42.11 -21.27 100.46
C ARG A 967 42.56 -21.28 101.93
N ARG A 968 43.20 -22.37 102.39
CA ARG A 968 43.59 -22.50 103.81
C ARG A 968 44.68 -21.51 104.23
N PRO A 969 45.82 -21.38 103.49
CA PRO A 969 46.86 -20.40 103.81
C PRO A 969 46.35 -18.96 103.81
N LEU A 970 45.40 -18.66 102.92
CA LEU A 970 44.81 -17.33 102.83
C LEU A 970 43.96 -16.99 104.05
N ILE A 971 43.04 -17.88 104.47
CA ILE A 971 42.20 -17.68 105.67
C ILE A 971 43.05 -17.45 106.90
N ASP A 972 44.13 -18.21 107.07
CA ASP A 972 45.04 -18.07 108.21
C ASP A 972 45.67 -16.66 108.24
N GLN A 973 46.11 -16.15 107.09
CA GLN A 973 46.69 -14.80 106.99
C GLN A 973 45.66 -13.66 107.12
N VAL A 974 44.40 -13.92 106.76
CA VAL A 974 43.31 -12.95 106.97
C VAL A 974 43.02 -12.79 108.47
N VAL A 975 42.89 -13.91 109.19
CA VAL A 975 42.62 -13.90 110.65
C VAL A 975 43.82 -13.37 111.44
N GLN A 976 45.03 -13.79 111.09
CA GLN A 976 46.22 -13.41 111.85
C GLN A 976 46.71 -12.01 111.55
N THR A 977 46.71 -11.61 110.28
CA THR A 977 47.43 -10.40 109.83
C THR A 977 46.50 -9.29 109.38
N ALA A 978 45.52 -9.59 108.52
CA ALA A 978 44.73 -8.53 107.91
C ALA A 978 43.68 -7.95 108.89
N LEU A 979 42.89 -8.79 109.56
CA LEU A 979 41.85 -8.38 110.54
C LEU A 979 42.41 -7.77 111.83
N SER A 980 43.66 -8.11 112.18
CA SER A 980 44.33 -7.53 113.33
C SER A 980 44.93 -6.15 113.02
N GLU A 981 45.29 -5.91 111.75
CA GLU A 981 45.86 -4.64 111.27
C GLU A 981 44.77 -3.64 110.84
N THR A 982 43.56 -4.09 110.50
CA THR A 982 42.47 -3.19 110.09
C THR A 982 41.74 -2.58 111.28
N GLN A 983 41.48 -1.28 111.17
CA GLN A 983 40.79 -0.48 112.19
C GLN A 983 39.39 -0.04 111.73
N ASP A 984 39.04 -0.29 110.47
CA ASP A 984 37.75 0.08 109.91
C ASP A 984 36.73 -1.03 110.22
N PRO A 985 35.68 -0.75 111.03
CA PRO A 985 34.69 -1.75 111.42
C PRO A 985 33.87 -2.29 110.25
N GLU A 986 33.91 -1.68 109.06
CA GLU A 986 33.32 -2.26 107.85
C GLU A 986 34.25 -3.24 107.11
N GLU A 987 35.57 -3.22 107.38
CA GLU A 987 36.53 -4.19 106.81
C GLU A 987 36.55 -5.52 107.58
N VAL A 988 36.15 -5.48 108.85
CA VAL A 988 36.03 -6.62 109.77
C VAL A 988 34.66 -7.27 109.63
#